data_AF-A0A5Q4EJ89-F1
#
_entry.id   AF-A0A5Q4EJ89-F1
#
_cell.length_a   1.000
_cell.length_b   1.000
_cell.length_c   1.000
_cell.angle_alpha   90.00
_cell.angle_beta   90.00
_cell.angle_gamma   90.00
#
_symmetry.space_group_name_H-M   'P 1'
#
loop_
_entity.id
_entity.type
_entity.pdbx_description
1 polymer ?
#
loop_
_entity_poly.entity_id
_entity_poly.type
_entity_poly.pdbx_seq_one_letter_code
_entity_poly.pdbx_strand_id
1 'polypeptide(L)'
;MTKGYTVKREGVINKGLLLGFLFIFYGWVALAQTTTFSGIGNWSDDAKWDNGVPDISYDVIIASGADCTLDMDAFARSLSFAPESINSTITISGTNTLTIESELAYSAPSGSADQVLAVNDGALIVGSVFMPNSGSNNRNLMLTVNDGSVTVSGDVVMQGSSSRNYITFTGAGEMNVNGDFGKSDLGRLTGSNGVIRIGGDFFVQTFTTNNSTIEFNGNGSQRIRGGDYFNLTINGIGEKYLSAHSRILANLELQNGLLDLAGRTLRIDNTASITGVFSHTSMIDFSNGGRLHKYGSNESHWSGTYPIGTGTSYSPLVITSSSATNTNMYIEVFDQRHPLLNGNDNALERYWLLTPPNAALTISGYFRYSDTDVEPPIDEAKLIKVGRLNADGWQQNEPGTAHDHSANEISFNDIPARGAWTLGEDTGCFDLVLPDKFTVANGNWSSAAIWNNGTVPQNGDNVTILHAVTNNVVDGVYPHNLTITESGSLNLSNRNITVSGTTDVYGRITDNDHAGSNTFLGFVTIHEGGQITSGNNSPFVFNGGMVNEGLFSITGAGAFTFGNDITNNGPFSKTGTGAVTFSGNDMEISGTEEIVMNGAVTVSGISVLNNGSIIFTNTVAMTGSGSWIQGEGASLTVGGTSVDINNFSAEADDNTVIYSSTANQTINTSSDYYNLIIQERSTKTLSGELNIINDFVISNSTNNNLRVIGGINDINVGGDFIVSNDNNNARLDQTTGNFQASNISILGDRAFTFISNSITTGDFEIDGNNTYTITAAEIFTDNLNVKGEGTTNFSSNANISNNLEIENSSTFNIGSTAGTYQFNIGNDIITGTGSTLGVIVNGLHTITVNKNVFVNGVFDLFVNTSRNASLVFNSDIPHTIGGSPVSFRVFDLRLNPGSNTTTANIDMIIAGSVEIGAGATLNAGSHTHTVAMNWNNEGLLVSSGTFIFNGGTQTLNPEPNFNNVSFSTAGSKFLAGNMGIAGNLEITDATVLLSNDDTSKVHHIGGDVTIHSGALETNNVNVIHDLSIGGNLNVDGRLRLFFNNDRYASLRFTDDVSRQIGGSPTQFDIFNIELANSSNSTTLVLDLSAASGFFLRNGIGIGNNATLLTNGHDIDLYDDVQIAAGGTMHVNDNSALTFRASGKSIQNAGNLIIQGSAGNEAVVTASNSANQFFINNTTGSSLVMQHYFVD
;
A
#
# COMPACT_ATOMS: atom_id res chain seq x y z
N MET A 1 28.12 13.92 12.04
CA MET A 1 27.20 15.05 11.75
C MET A 1 26.61 14.82 10.39
N THR A 2 25.37 14.39 10.39
CA THR A 2 24.55 14.00 9.25
C THR A 2 24.02 15.24 8.52
N LYS A 3 24.04 15.20 7.18
CA LYS A 3 22.93 15.64 6.32
C LYS A 3 23.20 15.19 4.88
N GLY A 4 22.64 14.01 4.55
CA GLY A 4 22.41 13.60 3.19
C GLY A 4 21.15 14.29 2.64
N TYR A 5 21.23 14.70 1.38
CA TYR A 5 20.09 15.00 0.53
C TYR A 5 20.38 14.34 -0.82
N THR A 6 19.74 13.21 -1.10
CA THR A 6 19.51 12.77 -2.46
C THR A 6 18.07 12.30 -2.60
N VAL A 7 17.48 12.79 -3.68
CA VAL A 7 16.09 12.69 -4.10
C VAL A 7 15.72 11.25 -4.45
N LYS A 8 14.62 10.72 -3.90
CA LYS A 8 13.86 9.62 -4.50
C LYS A 8 12.48 10.15 -4.91
N ARG A 9 12.25 10.26 -6.22
CA ARG A 9 10.91 10.19 -6.80
C ARG A 9 10.56 8.71 -6.93
N GLU A 10 9.53 8.29 -6.22
CA GLU A 10 8.37 7.57 -6.77
C GLU A 10 7.46 7.17 -5.59
N GLY A 11 6.67 8.13 -5.15
CA GLY A 11 5.54 7.89 -4.25
C GLY A 11 4.29 7.65 -5.10
N VAL A 12 3.75 6.44 -5.00
CA VAL A 12 2.43 6.06 -5.50
C VAL A 12 1.40 7.05 -4.93
N ILE A 13 0.86 7.91 -5.80
CA ILE A 13 -0.19 8.86 -5.42
C ILE A 13 -1.46 8.06 -5.15
N ASN A 14 -1.80 7.99 -3.86
CA ASN A 14 -3.05 7.43 -3.36
C ASN A 14 -4.22 8.30 -3.86
N LYS A 15 -4.91 7.86 -4.92
CA LYS A 15 -5.96 8.62 -5.65
C LYS A 15 -7.19 8.98 -4.81
N GLY A 16 -7.31 8.50 -3.58
CA GLY A 16 -8.40 8.82 -2.65
C GLY A 16 -8.22 10.14 -1.90
N LEU A 17 -6.99 10.58 -1.62
CA LEU A 17 -6.71 11.74 -0.77
C LEU A 17 -6.67 13.08 -1.53
N LEU A 18 -6.59 13.05 -2.87
CA LEU A 18 -6.66 14.24 -3.72
C LEU A 18 -8.10 14.73 -3.97
N LEU A 19 -9.11 13.90 -3.72
CA LEU A 19 -10.53 14.32 -3.83
C LEU A 19 -11.01 15.12 -2.60
N GLY A 20 -10.44 14.89 -1.42
CA GLY A 20 -10.85 15.56 -0.18
C GLY A 20 -10.36 17.01 -0.06
N PHE A 21 -9.21 17.34 -0.65
CA PHE A 21 -8.61 18.68 -0.57
C PHE A 21 -9.03 19.63 -1.71
N LEU A 22 -9.68 19.13 -2.76
CA LEU A 22 -10.15 19.95 -3.90
C LEU A 22 -11.53 20.58 -3.67
N PHE A 23 -12.22 20.27 -2.57
CA PHE A 23 -13.60 20.75 -2.32
C PHE A 23 -13.70 22.00 -1.43
N ILE A 24 -12.59 22.54 -0.90
CA ILE A 24 -12.65 23.61 0.14
C ILE A 24 -12.26 25.01 -0.40
N PHE A 25 -12.00 25.16 -1.71
CA PHE A 25 -11.70 26.47 -2.33
C PHE A 25 -12.55 26.85 -3.56
N TYR A 26 -13.71 26.21 -3.78
CA TYR A 26 -14.67 26.64 -4.81
C TYR A 26 -15.75 27.56 -4.22
N GLY A 27 -15.36 28.80 -3.94
CA GLY A 27 -16.31 29.92 -3.89
C GLY A 27 -16.72 30.27 -5.32
N TRP A 28 -17.86 29.74 -5.78
CA TRP A 28 -18.63 30.16 -6.96
C TRP A 28 -17.80 30.54 -8.20
N VAL A 29 -17.41 29.54 -9.00
CA VAL A 29 -17.05 29.79 -10.41
C VAL A 29 -18.35 29.75 -11.20
N ALA A 30 -18.76 30.89 -11.76
CA ALA A 30 -19.84 30.94 -12.72
C ALA A 30 -19.51 30.00 -13.89
N LEU A 31 -20.42 29.11 -14.27
CA LEU A 31 -20.28 28.33 -15.50
C LEU A 31 -20.28 29.33 -16.67
N ALA A 32 -19.23 29.31 -17.49
CA ALA A 32 -19.16 30.14 -18.67
C ALA A 32 -20.31 29.82 -19.62
N GLN A 33 -20.90 30.85 -20.22
CA GLN A 33 -21.97 30.68 -21.20
C GLN A 33 -21.38 30.37 -22.57
N THR A 34 -21.96 29.43 -23.31
CA THR A 34 -21.53 29.15 -24.68
C THR A 34 -22.31 30.01 -25.66
N THR A 35 -21.64 30.63 -26.62
CA THR A 35 -22.26 31.34 -27.75
C THR A 35 -21.62 30.93 -29.07
N THR A 36 -22.43 30.77 -30.10
CA THR A 36 -22.05 30.22 -31.40
C THR A 36 -22.21 31.27 -32.49
N PHE A 37 -21.15 31.55 -33.25
CA PHE A 37 -21.22 32.38 -34.45
C PHE A 37 -21.63 31.53 -35.66
N SER A 38 -22.62 31.98 -36.43
CA SER A 38 -23.09 31.25 -37.62
C SER A 38 -23.23 32.11 -38.88
N GLY A 39 -22.92 31.51 -40.03
CA GLY A 39 -23.02 32.15 -41.35
C GLY A 39 -21.84 33.08 -41.65
N ILE A 40 -22.06 34.03 -42.57
CA ILE A 40 -21.07 35.01 -43.02
C ILE A 40 -21.43 36.37 -42.43
N GLY A 41 -20.48 37.09 -41.83
CA GLY A 41 -20.72 38.43 -41.30
C GLY A 41 -19.66 38.95 -40.34
N ASN A 42 -20.01 40.03 -39.65
CA ASN A 42 -19.15 40.71 -38.69
C ASN A 42 -19.34 40.17 -37.26
N TRP A 43 -18.29 40.16 -36.45
CA TRP A 43 -18.35 39.77 -35.03
C TRP A 43 -19.33 40.66 -34.24
N SER A 44 -19.42 41.95 -34.57
CA SER A 44 -20.32 42.91 -33.92
C SER A 44 -21.82 42.69 -34.21
N ASP A 45 -22.18 41.84 -35.17
CA ASP A 45 -23.58 41.58 -35.55
C ASP A 45 -24.23 40.58 -34.59
N ASP A 46 -25.00 41.09 -33.62
CA ASP A 46 -25.75 40.31 -32.62
C ASP A 46 -26.63 39.22 -33.25
N ALA A 47 -27.13 39.42 -34.48
CA ALA A 47 -27.96 38.44 -35.18
C ALA A 47 -27.18 37.19 -35.64
N LYS A 48 -25.84 37.20 -35.57
CA LYS A 48 -24.98 36.06 -35.90
C LYS A 48 -24.70 35.15 -34.73
N TRP A 49 -25.02 35.59 -33.51
CA TRP A 49 -24.77 34.89 -32.26
C TRP A 49 -26.06 34.29 -31.70
N ASP A 50 -26.02 33.03 -31.28
CA ASP A 50 -27.19 32.35 -30.69
C ASP A 50 -27.51 32.83 -29.25
N ASN A 51 -26.48 33.31 -28.52
CA ASN A 51 -26.59 33.77 -27.13
C ASN A 51 -25.93 35.14 -26.91
N GLY A 52 -25.96 36.00 -27.93
CA GLY A 52 -25.46 37.38 -27.90
C GLY A 52 -23.96 37.51 -28.25
N VAL A 53 -23.55 38.73 -28.58
CA VAL A 53 -22.14 39.06 -28.90
C VAL A 53 -21.23 38.73 -27.69
N PRO A 54 -20.18 37.91 -27.89
CA PRO A 54 -19.34 37.42 -26.79
C PRO A 54 -18.53 38.52 -26.09
N ASP A 55 -18.39 38.36 -24.78
CA ASP A 55 -17.37 38.99 -23.95
C ASP A 55 -16.49 37.93 -23.25
N ILE A 56 -15.66 38.33 -22.29
CA ILE A 56 -14.71 37.44 -21.60
C ILE A 56 -15.37 36.33 -20.77
N SER A 57 -16.69 36.37 -20.54
CA SER A 57 -17.42 35.32 -19.84
C SER A 57 -17.90 34.18 -20.75
N TYR A 58 -17.72 34.31 -22.07
CA TYR A 58 -18.26 33.37 -23.05
C TYR A 58 -17.24 32.37 -23.60
N ASP A 59 -17.67 31.11 -23.76
CA ASP A 59 -17.04 30.14 -24.65
C ASP A 59 -17.58 30.30 -26.06
N VAL A 60 -16.73 30.72 -26.99
CA VAL A 60 -17.10 30.97 -28.39
C VAL A 60 -16.96 29.70 -29.21
N ILE A 61 -17.98 29.39 -30.01
CA ILE A 61 -17.93 28.35 -31.04
C ILE A 61 -18.10 29.00 -32.42
N ILE A 62 -17.18 28.73 -33.35
CA ILE A 62 -17.35 29.04 -34.77
C ILE A 62 -18.05 27.86 -35.43
N ALA A 63 -19.28 28.07 -35.90
CA ALA A 63 -20.08 27.02 -36.50
C ALA A 63 -19.50 26.52 -37.83
N SER A 64 -19.93 25.32 -38.23
CA SER A 64 -19.60 24.74 -39.53
C SER A 64 -20.04 25.64 -40.68
N GLY A 65 -19.10 26.04 -41.54
CA GLY A 65 -19.37 26.91 -42.69
C GLY A 65 -19.36 28.41 -42.38
N ALA A 66 -19.02 28.80 -41.16
CA ALA A 66 -19.01 30.21 -40.76
C ALA A 66 -17.79 30.97 -41.31
N ASP A 67 -17.99 32.23 -41.67
CA ASP A 67 -16.96 33.17 -42.10
C ASP A 67 -17.14 34.49 -41.33
N CYS A 68 -16.41 34.60 -40.23
CA CYS A 68 -16.50 35.69 -39.27
C CYS A 68 -15.42 36.74 -39.55
N THR A 69 -15.81 37.98 -39.75
CA THR A 69 -14.88 39.12 -39.79
C THR A 69 -14.90 39.86 -38.46
N LEU A 70 -13.74 39.98 -37.81
CA LEU A 70 -13.57 40.81 -36.63
C LEU A 70 -13.45 42.28 -37.06
N ASP A 71 -14.52 43.05 -36.86
CA ASP A 71 -14.64 44.46 -37.26
C ASP A 71 -14.48 45.45 -36.08
N MET A 72 -14.31 44.92 -34.86
CA MET A 72 -14.06 45.67 -33.62
C MET A 72 -13.17 44.86 -32.68
N ASP A 73 -12.66 45.47 -31.60
CA ASP A 73 -12.01 44.72 -30.52
C ASP A 73 -13.01 43.77 -29.85
N ALA A 74 -12.59 42.54 -29.58
CA ALA A 74 -13.43 41.47 -29.05
C ALA A 74 -12.76 40.65 -27.95
N PHE A 75 -13.58 40.06 -27.10
CA PHE A 75 -13.16 39.27 -25.96
C PHE A 75 -13.90 37.93 -25.94
N ALA A 76 -13.22 36.87 -25.52
CA ALA A 76 -13.81 35.56 -25.27
C ALA A 76 -13.05 34.86 -24.12
N ARG A 77 -13.73 34.01 -23.36
CA ARG A 77 -13.07 33.12 -22.40
C ARG A 77 -12.26 32.04 -23.14
N SER A 78 -12.91 31.35 -24.06
CA SER A 78 -12.29 30.38 -24.98
C SER A 78 -12.88 30.54 -26.37
N LEU A 79 -12.15 30.08 -27.39
CA LEU A 79 -12.66 30.03 -28.76
C LEU A 79 -12.40 28.66 -29.36
N SER A 80 -13.42 28.04 -29.93
CA SER A 80 -13.28 26.76 -30.62
C SER A 80 -13.95 26.74 -31.99
N PHE A 81 -13.40 25.96 -32.91
CA PHE A 81 -14.10 25.62 -34.14
C PHE A 81 -14.98 24.38 -33.93
N ALA A 82 -16.21 24.39 -34.46
CA ALA A 82 -17.11 23.25 -34.34
C ALA A 82 -16.51 21.95 -34.93
N PRO A 83 -16.63 20.79 -34.25
CA PRO A 83 -16.13 19.53 -34.77
C PRO A 83 -16.86 19.10 -36.04
N GLU A 84 -16.20 18.32 -36.88
CA GLU A 84 -16.73 17.83 -38.16
C GLU A 84 -17.17 18.96 -39.12
N SER A 85 -16.64 20.18 -38.93
CA SER A 85 -17.01 21.32 -39.76
C SER A 85 -16.56 21.19 -41.21
N ILE A 86 -17.28 21.87 -42.11
CA ILE A 86 -16.72 22.29 -43.40
C ILE A 86 -15.82 23.53 -43.20
N ASN A 87 -15.37 24.16 -44.29
CA ASN A 87 -14.53 25.36 -44.24
C ASN A 87 -15.12 26.42 -43.31
N SER A 88 -14.34 26.83 -42.32
CA SER A 88 -14.77 27.82 -41.33
C SER A 88 -13.62 28.79 -41.06
N THR A 89 -13.91 30.07 -40.95
CA THR A 89 -12.89 31.12 -40.90
C THR A 89 -13.23 32.20 -39.89
N ILE A 90 -12.20 32.70 -39.20
CA ILE A 90 -12.22 33.99 -38.53
C ILE A 90 -11.11 34.85 -39.13
N THR A 91 -11.46 36.05 -39.57
CA THR A 91 -10.52 37.03 -40.08
C THR A 91 -10.47 38.24 -39.16
N ILE A 92 -9.30 38.52 -38.58
CA ILE A 92 -9.07 39.77 -37.85
C ILE A 92 -8.79 40.86 -38.88
N SER A 93 -9.72 41.81 -39.03
CA SER A 93 -9.64 42.88 -40.02
C SER A 93 -9.18 44.20 -39.39
N GLY A 94 -8.51 45.05 -40.18
CA GLY A 94 -7.99 46.33 -39.69
C GLY A 94 -6.99 46.15 -38.53
N THR A 95 -6.99 47.10 -37.59
CA THR A 95 -6.12 47.11 -36.40
C THR A 95 -6.82 46.53 -35.15
N ASN A 96 -7.88 45.73 -35.33
CA ASN A 96 -8.69 45.21 -34.23
C ASN A 96 -7.96 44.09 -33.48
N THR A 97 -8.32 43.90 -32.20
CA THR A 97 -7.75 42.89 -31.31
C THR A 97 -8.79 41.85 -30.88
N LEU A 98 -8.47 40.56 -31.01
CA LEU A 98 -9.21 39.46 -30.38
C LEU A 98 -8.44 38.96 -29.15
N THR A 99 -9.05 39.06 -27.96
CA THR A 99 -8.49 38.56 -26.70
C THR A 99 -9.23 37.30 -26.24
N ILE A 100 -8.51 36.19 -26.08
CA ILE A 100 -9.03 34.90 -25.62
C ILE A 100 -8.30 34.52 -24.32
N GLU A 101 -9.00 34.51 -23.18
CA GLU A 101 -8.35 34.30 -21.88
C GLU A 101 -7.72 32.91 -21.71
N SER A 102 -8.38 31.87 -22.23
CA SER A 102 -8.01 30.47 -22.03
C SER A 102 -7.38 29.85 -23.27
N GLU A 103 -8.15 29.31 -24.21
CA GLU A 103 -7.61 28.52 -25.31
C GLU A 103 -8.29 28.86 -26.65
N LEU A 104 -7.50 28.95 -27.71
CA LEU A 104 -7.93 28.81 -29.10
C LEU A 104 -7.82 27.33 -29.51
N ALA A 105 -8.95 26.64 -29.54
CA ALA A 105 -9.03 25.21 -29.84
C ALA A 105 -9.56 24.96 -31.26
N TYR A 106 -8.71 24.44 -32.13
CA TYR A 106 -9.16 23.86 -33.39
C TYR A 106 -9.78 22.47 -33.14
N SER A 107 -10.55 21.98 -34.10
CA SER A 107 -11.15 20.64 -34.04
C SER A 107 -10.87 19.87 -35.35
N ALA A 108 -11.29 18.61 -35.45
CA ALA A 108 -11.12 17.84 -36.67
C ALA A 108 -12.25 18.16 -37.68
N PRO A 109 -11.97 18.71 -38.87
CA PRO A 109 -12.97 18.99 -39.91
C PRO A 109 -13.52 17.72 -40.57
N SER A 110 -14.65 17.83 -41.27
CA SER A 110 -15.18 16.77 -42.13
C SER A 110 -14.65 16.91 -43.57
N GLY A 111 -14.43 15.78 -44.27
CA GLY A 111 -14.02 15.80 -45.68
C GLY A 111 -12.64 16.44 -45.94
N SER A 112 -12.51 17.18 -47.06
CA SER A 112 -11.38 18.06 -47.36
C SER A 112 -11.78 19.49 -46.98
N ALA A 113 -11.42 19.98 -45.79
CA ALA A 113 -11.88 21.28 -45.30
C ALA A 113 -10.85 21.96 -44.40
N ASP A 114 -10.93 23.29 -44.35
CA ASP A 114 -9.98 24.14 -43.63
C ASP A 114 -10.66 24.90 -42.48
N GLN A 115 -9.99 24.93 -41.32
CA GLN A 115 -10.31 25.84 -40.23
C GLN A 115 -9.20 26.90 -40.15
N VAL A 116 -9.55 28.16 -40.34
CA VAL A 116 -8.58 29.25 -40.49
C VAL A 116 -8.87 30.35 -39.48
N LEU A 117 -7.86 30.73 -38.70
CA LEU A 117 -7.81 32.04 -38.05
C LEU A 117 -6.74 32.89 -38.76
N ALA A 118 -7.16 33.98 -39.37
CA ALA A 118 -6.32 34.90 -40.12
C ALA A 118 -6.11 36.20 -39.34
N VAL A 119 -4.88 36.44 -38.92
CA VAL A 119 -4.42 37.68 -38.29
C VAL A 119 -3.78 38.54 -39.38
N ASN A 120 -4.56 39.45 -39.98
CA ASN A 120 -4.04 40.32 -41.04
C ASN A 120 -3.13 41.39 -40.45
N ASP A 121 -3.64 42.61 -40.26
CA ASP A 121 -2.90 43.73 -39.66
C ASP A 121 -3.30 43.96 -38.18
N GLY A 122 -4.21 43.12 -37.67
CA GLY A 122 -4.74 43.20 -36.30
C GLY A 122 -3.96 42.36 -35.30
N ALA A 123 -4.55 42.11 -34.13
CA ALA A 123 -3.91 41.40 -33.04
C ALA A 123 -4.73 40.22 -32.49
N LEU A 124 -4.05 39.12 -32.16
CA LEU A 124 -4.58 38.00 -31.39
C LEU A 124 -3.81 37.91 -30.06
N ILE A 125 -4.51 37.97 -28.94
CA ILE A 125 -3.96 37.68 -27.60
C ILE A 125 -4.70 36.46 -27.07
N VAL A 126 -3.97 35.39 -26.73
CA VAL A 126 -4.58 34.12 -26.33
C VAL A 126 -3.81 33.44 -25.18
N GLY A 127 -4.51 32.69 -24.33
CA GLY A 127 -3.86 31.84 -23.33
C GLY A 127 -3.04 30.72 -23.97
N SER A 128 -3.66 29.78 -24.68
CA SER A 128 -2.99 28.70 -25.45
C SER A 128 -3.58 28.51 -26.85
N VAL A 129 -2.83 27.88 -27.76
CA VAL A 129 -3.33 27.46 -29.08
C VAL A 129 -3.25 25.94 -29.19
N PHE A 130 -4.38 25.28 -29.47
CA PHE A 130 -4.45 23.83 -29.61
C PHE A 130 -4.93 23.41 -31.00
N MET A 131 -4.08 22.69 -31.74
CA MET A 131 -4.40 22.08 -33.03
C MET A 131 -4.32 20.55 -32.92
N PRO A 132 -5.46 19.83 -32.87
CA PRO A 132 -5.48 18.37 -32.79
C PRO A 132 -5.00 17.69 -34.08
N ASN A 133 -4.86 16.37 -34.04
CA ASN A 133 -4.65 15.59 -35.26
C ASN A 133 -5.96 15.44 -36.05
N SER A 134 -6.07 16.11 -37.19
CA SER A 134 -7.28 16.07 -38.05
C SER A 134 -7.48 14.74 -38.79
N GLY A 135 -6.54 13.79 -38.68
CA GLY A 135 -6.63 12.43 -39.23
C GLY A 135 -6.28 12.29 -40.72
N SER A 136 -6.36 13.36 -41.51
CA SER A 136 -6.10 13.33 -42.97
C SER A 136 -5.38 14.59 -43.46
N ASN A 137 -4.52 14.45 -44.48
CA ASN A 137 -3.64 15.53 -45.00
C ASN A 137 -4.37 16.62 -45.82
N ASN A 138 -5.68 16.52 -45.97
CA ASN A 138 -6.55 17.49 -46.67
C ASN A 138 -7.49 18.23 -45.70
N ARG A 139 -7.29 18.06 -44.39
CA ARG A 139 -8.08 18.68 -43.32
C ARG A 139 -7.18 19.63 -42.55
N ASN A 140 -7.16 20.90 -42.97
CA ASN A 140 -6.11 21.81 -42.54
C ASN A 140 -6.56 22.69 -41.37
N LEU A 141 -5.69 22.84 -40.38
CA LEU A 141 -5.86 23.71 -39.22
C LEU A 141 -4.79 24.80 -39.32
N MET A 142 -5.24 26.04 -39.50
CA MET A 142 -4.38 27.12 -39.96
C MET A 142 -4.51 28.37 -39.09
N LEU A 143 -3.37 28.79 -38.53
CA LEU A 143 -3.20 30.16 -38.05
C LEU A 143 -2.32 30.90 -39.06
N THR A 144 -2.84 31.96 -39.66
CA THR A 144 -2.09 32.77 -40.63
C THR A 144 -1.85 34.16 -40.09
N VAL A 145 -0.64 34.70 -40.32
CA VAL A 145 -0.23 36.02 -39.85
C VAL A 145 0.32 36.81 -41.04
N ASN A 146 -0.24 37.98 -41.33
CA ASN A 146 0.33 38.89 -42.32
C ASN A 146 1.34 39.84 -41.65
N ASP A 147 0.92 41.07 -41.34
CA ASP A 147 1.72 42.12 -40.72
C ASP A 147 1.28 42.41 -39.26
N GLY A 148 0.27 41.69 -38.77
CA GLY A 148 -0.29 41.81 -37.43
C GLY A 148 0.50 41.04 -36.36
N SER A 149 -0.06 40.99 -35.15
CA SER A 149 0.63 40.43 -33.97
C SER A 149 -0.13 39.30 -33.30
N VAL A 150 0.56 38.24 -32.89
CA VAL A 150 0.01 37.14 -32.08
C VAL A 150 0.77 37.05 -30.76
N THR A 151 0.06 37.02 -29.63
CA THR A 151 0.65 36.79 -28.31
C THR A 151 -0.02 35.58 -27.66
N VAL A 152 0.77 34.57 -27.29
CA VAL A 152 0.32 33.33 -26.64
C VAL A 152 0.96 33.25 -25.26
N SER A 153 0.14 33.25 -24.20
CA SER A 153 0.63 33.28 -22.81
C SER A 153 1.15 31.93 -22.30
N GLY A 154 0.73 30.84 -22.93
CA GLY A 154 1.15 29.47 -22.69
C GLY A 154 1.65 28.81 -23.99
N ASP A 155 1.24 27.57 -24.22
CA ASP A 155 1.78 26.74 -25.31
C ASP A 155 1.00 26.87 -26.62
N VAL A 156 1.72 26.63 -27.71
CA VAL A 156 1.17 26.33 -29.04
C VAL A 156 1.33 24.83 -29.29
N VAL A 157 0.25 24.05 -29.24
CA VAL A 157 0.29 22.60 -29.40
C VAL A 157 -0.21 22.18 -30.78
N MET A 158 0.63 21.52 -31.57
CA MET A 158 0.24 20.89 -32.85
C MET A 158 0.39 19.37 -32.76
N GLN A 159 -0.70 18.62 -33.00
CA GLN A 159 -0.70 17.14 -32.94
C GLN A 159 -0.81 16.45 -34.30
N GLY A 160 -1.07 17.20 -35.37
CA GLY A 160 -1.10 16.72 -36.76
C GLY A 160 0.26 16.86 -37.47
N SER A 161 0.44 16.19 -38.60
CA SER A 161 1.66 16.34 -39.41
C SER A 161 1.79 17.74 -40.02
N SER A 162 2.95 18.04 -40.61
CA SER A 162 3.23 19.31 -41.33
C SER A 162 2.30 19.62 -42.51
N SER A 163 1.53 18.63 -42.98
CA SER A 163 0.51 18.80 -44.01
C SER A 163 -0.89 19.08 -43.45
N ARG A 164 -1.07 19.05 -42.14
CA ARG A 164 -2.39 19.17 -41.47
C ARG A 164 -2.47 20.40 -40.59
N ASN A 165 -1.46 20.59 -39.74
CA ASN A 165 -1.44 21.67 -38.78
C ASN A 165 -0.30 22.60 -39.17
N TYR A 166 -0.61 23.86 -39.43
CA TYR A 166 0.43 24.79 -39.79
C TYR A 166 0.12 26.24 -39.45
N ILE A 167 1.19 26.91 -39.01
CA ILE A 167 1.23 28.35 -38.78
C ILE A 167 2.04 28.98 -39.92
N THR A 168 1.47 29.98 -40.57
CA THR A 168 2.09 30.57 -41.78
C THR A 168 2.11 32.09 -41.69
N PHE A 169 3.32 32.64 -41.74
CA PHE A 169 3.54 34.06 -41.98
C PHE A 169 3.53 34.34 -43.48
N THR A 170 2.85 35.41 -43.86
CA THR A 170 2.78 35.90 -45.24
C THR A 170 3.42 37.29 -45.39
N GLY A 171 3.42 38.08 -44.32
CA GLY A 171 4.07 39.38 -44.21
C GLY A 171 5.19 39.41 -43.16
N ALA A 172 5.36 40.57 -42.54
CA ALA A 172 6.38 40.87 -41.52
C ALA A 172 5.81 40.88 -40.09
N GLY A 173 4.69 40.20 -39.85
CA GLY A 173 4.03 40.17 -38.55
C GLY A 173 4.87 39.53 -37.44
N GLU A 174 4.41 39.72 -36.20
CA GLU A 174 5.09 39.25 -35.01
C GLU A 174 4.29 38.15 -34.29
N MET A 175 4.98 37.17 -33.71
CA MET A 175 4.38 36.21 -32.79
C MET A 175 5.26 36.03 -31.56
N ASN A 176 4.66 36.21 -30.39
CA ASN A 176 5.29 36.00 -29.08
C ASN A 176 4.61 34.82 -28.39
N VAL A 177 5.37 33.77 -28.07
CA VAL A 177 4.87 32.60 -27.34
C VAL A 177 5.67 32.47 -26.05
N ASN A 178 4.99 32.56 -24.90
CA ASN A 178 5.66 32.45 -23.60
C ASN A 178 5.99 31.00 -23.22
N GLY A 179 5.19 30.03 -23.70
CA GLY A 179 5.41 28.60 -23.50
C GLY A 179 6.09 27.91 -24.70
N ASP A 180 5.81 26.62 -24.86
CA ASP A 180 6.38 25.79 -25.93
C ASP A 180 5.72 26.10 -27.28
N PHE A 181 6.52 26.10 -28.35
CA PHE A 181 6.05 26.21 -29.72
C PHE A 181 6.11 24.84 -30.42
N GLY A 182 5.01 24.09 -30.31
CA GLY A 182 4.81 22.77 -30.89
C GLY A 182 4.74 21.65 -29.85
N LYS A 183 4.64 20.39 -30.31
CA LYS A 183 4.73 19.20 -29.46
C LYS A 183 5.27 18.02 -30.26
N SER A 184 6.29 17.33 -29.73
CA SER A 184 6.82 16.08 -30.29
C SER A 184 7.21 16.15 -31.78
N ASP A 185 7.75 17.29 -32.23
CA ASP A 185 8.18 17.54 -33.62
C ASP A 185 7.07 17.29 -34.67
N LEU A 186 5.87 17.84 -34.42
CA LEU A 186 4.70 17.78 -35.29
C LEU A 186 4.35 19.16 -35.88
N GLY A 187 3.47 19.22 -36.87
CA GLY A 187 3.05 20.48 -37.52
C GLY A 187 4.12 21.21 -38.33
N ARG A 188 3.76 22.37 -38.89
CA ARG A 188 4.67 23.21 -39.70
C ARG A 188 4.61 24.69 -39.32
N LEU A 189 5.78 25.33 -39.33
CA LEU A 189 5.93 26.78 -39.29
C LEU A 189 6.57 27.28 -40.59
N THR A 190 5.99 28.32 -41.20
CA THR A 190 6.58 29.05 -42.33
C THR A 190 6.77 30.50 -41.94
N GLY A 191 8.02 30.97 -41.86
CA GLY A 191 8.37 32.24 -41.22
C GLY A 191 8.31 33.49 -42.11
N SER A 192 8.41 33.38 -43.44
CA SER A 192 8.45 34.53 -44.38
C SER A 192 9.43 35.64 -43.91
N ASN A 193 8.95 36.85 -43.63
CA ASN A 193 9.72 37.95 -43.02
C ASN A 193 9.34 38.20 -41.55
N GLY A 194 8.60 37.27 -40.93
CA GLY A 194 8.07 37.43 -39.58
C GLY A 194 9.13 37.31 -38.49
N VAL A 195 8.77 37.85 -37.31
CA VAL A 195 9.55 37.75 -36.07
C VAL A 195 8.81 36.83 -35.11
N ILE A 196 9.42 35.69 -34.77
CA ILE A 196 8.82 34.68 -33.89
C ILE A 196 9.68 34.56 -32.63
N ARG A 197 9.11 34.93 -31.47
CA ARG A 197 9.74 34.85 -30.16
C ARG A 197 9.16 33.68 -29.38
N ILE A 198 10.03 32.85 -28.80
CA ILE A 198 9.67 31.62 -28.12
C ILE A 198 10.29 31.64 -26.71
N GLY A 199 9.46 31.48 -25.69
CA GLY A 199 9.85 31.43 -24.27
C GLY A 199 10.06 30.02 -23.73
N GLY A 200 9.48 28.99 -24.36
CA GLY A 200 9.72 27.56 -24.10
C GLY A 200 10.49 26.86 -25.23
N ASP A 201 10.22 25.58 -25.46
CA ASP A 201 10.92 24.76 -26.45
C ASP A 201 10.32 24.89 -27.87
N PHE A 202 11.12 24.63 -28.91
CA PHE A 202 10.67 24.64 -30.31
C PHE A 202 10.54 23.23 -30.90
N PHE A 203 9.30 22.78 -31.18
CA PHE A 203 8.91 21.41 -31.53
C PHE A 203 8.06 21.30 -32.81
N VAL A 204 8.57 21.80 -33.94
CA VAL A 204 7.84 21.68 -35.23
C VAL A 204 8.48 20.66 -36.17
N GLN A 205 7.67 19.89 -36.90
CA GLN A 205 8.16 18.89 -37.87
C GLN A 205 8.88 19.56 -39.04
N THR A 206 8.27 20.61 -39.61
CA THR A 206 8.78 21.32 -40.78
C THR A 206 8.85 22.80 -40.48
N PHE A 207 10.04 23.39 -40.64
CA PHE A 207 10.27 24.81 -40.47
C PHE A 207 10.84 25.33 -41.78
N THR A 208 10.19 26.34 -42.34
CA THR A 208 10.65 27.03 -43.54
C THR A 208 11.00 28.46 -43.15
N THR A 209 12.29 28.71 -42.93
CA THR A 209 12.77 30.00 -42.39
C THR A 209 12.52 31.17 -43.34
N ASN A 210 12.72 31.03 -44.66
CA ASN A 210 12.74 32.16 -45.59
C ASN A 210 13.70 33.26 -45.09
N ASN A 211 13.19 34.45 -44.77
CA ASN A 211 13.96 35.58 -44.22
C ASN A 211 13.62 35.86 -42.75
N SER A 212 12.96 34.92 -42.05
CA SER A 212 12.40 35.15 -40.72
C SER A 212 13.48 35.34 -39.65
N THR A 213 13.08 35.96 -38.55
CA THR A 213 13.84 35.96 -37.30
C THR A 213 13.19 35.04 -36.28
N ILE A 214 13.96 34.08 -35.76
CA ILE A 214 13.58 33.30 -34.58
C ILE A 214 14.37 33.81 -33.39
N GLU A 215 13.68 34.22 -32.34
CA GLU A 215 14.27 34.63 -31.07
C GLU A 215 13.88 33.64 -29.97
N PHE A 216 14.88 33.06 -29.32
CA PHE A 216 14.68 32.32 -28.08
C PHE A 216 14.96 33.26 -26.92
N ASN A 217 13.96 33.53 -26.07
CA ASN A 217 14.02 34.56 -25.02
C ASN A 217 13.61 34.06 -23.62
N GLY A 218 13.46 32.75 -23.45
CA GLY A 218 13.07 32.12 -22.19
C GLY A 218 14.13 32.23 -21.09
N ASN A 219 13.68 32.21 -19.83
CA ASN A 219 14.58 32.17 -18.67
C ASN A 219 14.95 30.73 -18.26
N GLY A 220 14.14 29.73 -18.64
CA GLY A 220 14.50 28.32 -18.53
C GLY A 220 15.32 27.86 -19.71
N SER A 221 15.89 26.65 -19.63
CA SER A 221 16.57 26.04 -20.76
C SER A 221 15.60 25.83 -21.93
N GLN A 222 16.05 26.07 -23.16
CA GLN A 222 15.22 25.94 -24.36
C GLN A 222 15.90 25.09 -25.43
N ARG A 223 15.15 24.14 -25.96
CA ARG A 223 15.52 23.35 -27.12
C ARG A 223 15.42 24.17 -28.39
N ILE A 224 16.56 24.37 -29.05
CA ILE A 224 16.61 24.85 -30.43
C ILE A 224 16.50 23.65 -31.36
N ARG A 225 15.47 23.65 -32.19
CA ARG A 225 15.27 22.64 -33.22
C ARG A 225 16.42 22.66 -34.24
N GLY A 226 16.93 21.50 -34.63
CA GLY A 226 17.83 21.36 -35.77
C GLY A 226 17.23 21.80 -37.11
N GLY A 227 18.02 22.52 -37.90
CA GLY A 227 17.65 22.97 -39.25
C GLY A 227 18.34 24.26 -39.67
N ASP A 228 17.82 24.86 -40.74
CA ASP A 228 18.29 26.15 -41.25
C ASP A 228 17.52 27.30 -40.58
N TYR A 229 18.26 28.32 -40.13
CA TYR A 229 17.74 29.60 -39.65
C TYR A 229 18.31 30.72 -40.51
N PHE A 230 17.46 31.66 -40.92
CA PHE A 230 17.91 32.85 -41.60
C PHE A 230 18.55 33.84 -40.62
N ASN A 231 17.74 34.34 -39.68
CA ASN A 231 18.22 35.04 -38.48
C ASN A 231 17.84 34.24 -37.24
N LEU A 232 18.81 34.03 -36.35
CA LEU A 232 18.62 33.43 -35.04
C LEU A 232 19.12 34.39 -33.97
N THR A 233 18.26 34.72 -33.01
CA THR A 233 18.60 35.54 -31.85
C THR A 233 18.55 34.70 -30.58
N ILE A 234 19.61 34.78 -29.79
CA ILE A 234 19.75 34.13 -28.49
C ILE A 234 19.66 35.20 -27.41
N ASN A 235 18.62 35.09 -26.59
CA ASN A 235 18.26 36.02 -25.53
C ASN A 235 17.73 35.26 -24.30
N GLY A 236 17.55 35.95 -23.19
CA GLY A 236 17.15 35.35 -21.91
C GLY A 236 18.23 34.49 -21.23
N ILE A 237 18.15 34.39 -19.91
CA ILE A 237 19.22 33.81 -19.08
C ILE A 237 19.30 32.27 -19.06
N GLY A 238 18.30 31.58 -19.61
CA GLY A 238 18.33 30.12 -19.68
C GLY A 238 19.22 29.61 -20.82
N GLU A 239 19.80 28.42 -20.66
CA GLU A 239 20.64 27.81 -21.68
C GLU A 239 19.83 27.45 -22.95
N LYS A 240 20.32 27.79 -24.14
CA LYS A 240 19.68 27.41 -25.42
C LYS A 240 20.51 26.33 -26.08
N TYR A 241 19.97 25.12 -26.22
CA TYR A 241 20.76 23.98 -26.69
C TYR A 241 20.28 23.45 -28.05
N LEU A 242 21.23 23.05 -28.91
CA LEU A 242 20.91 22.49 -30.22
C LEU A 242 20.43 21.04 -30.12
N SER A 243 19.25 20.74 -30.70
CA SER A 243 18.73 19.37 -30.74
C SER A 243 19.34 18.52 -31.87
N ALA A 244 19.87 19.15 -32.92
CA ALA A 244 20.62 18.52 -34.01
C ALA A 244 21.47 19.59 -34.75
N HIS A 245 22.23 19.17 -35.76
CA HIS A 245 23.03 20.08 -36.58
C HIS A 245 22.17 21.23 -37.13
N SER A 246 22.66 22.46 -37.01
CA SER A 246 21.95 23.67 -37.42
C SER A 246 22.81 24.57 -38.29
N ARG A 247 22.17 25.39 -39.13
CA ARG A 247 22.85 26.28 -40.06
C ARG A 247 22.26 27.68 -40.00
N ILE A 248 23.13 28.68 -39.94
CA ILE A 248 22.78 30.09 -39.99
C ILE A 248 23.10 30.65 -41.37
N LEU A 249 22.11 31.25 -42.02
CA LEU A 249 22.23 31.78 -43.38
C LEU A 249 22.61 33.26 -43.43
N ALA A 250 22.12 34.08 -42.47
CA ALA A 250 22.36 35.52 -42.45
C ALA A 250 22.94 36.02 -41.11
N ASN A 251 22.23 35.93 -40.00
CA ASN A 251 22.73 36.46 -38.72
C ASN A 251 22.47 35.52 -37.54
N LEU A 252 23.51 35.32 -36.73
CA LEU A 252 23.39 34.82 -35.36
C LEU A 252 23.62 36.00 -34.43
N GLU A 253 22.60 36.41 -33.69
CA GLU A 253 22.70 37.49 -32.70
C GLU A 253 22.70 36.90 -31.29
N LEU A 254 23.74 37.19 -30.52
CA LEU A 254 23.85 36.82 -29.11
C LEU A 254 23.62 38.09 -28.26
N GLN A 255 22.40 38.27 -27.75
CA GLN A 255 22.06 39.43 -26.94
C GLN A 255 22.36 39.20 -25.47
N ASN A 256 21.78 38.15 -24.90
CA ASN A 256 21.91 37.80 -23.49
C ASN A 256 21.48 36.35 -23.25
N GLY A 257 22.30 35.38 -23.66
CA GLY A 257 22.06 33.96 -23.41
C GLY A 257 23.18 33.08 -23.96
N LEU A 258 23.32 31.87 -23.38
CA LEU A 258 24.27 30.87 -23.85
C LEU A 258 23.65 30.01 -24.95
N LEU A 259 24.38 29.83 -26.07
CA LEU A 259 24.04 28.88 -27.13
C LEU A 259 24.89 27.62 -26.98
N ASP A 260 24.39 26.63 -26.25
CA ASP A 260 25.02 25.33 -26.10
C ASP A 260 24.90 24.50 -27.38
N LEU A 261 26.03 24.01 -27.86
CA LEU A 261 26.10 23.14 -29.02
C LEU A 261 25.65 21.71 -28.72
N ALA A 262 25.65 21.25 -27.46
CA ALA A 262 25.19 19.92 -27.04
C ALA A 262 25.71 18.76 -27.92
N GLY A 263 27.00 18.81 -28.25
CA GLY A 263 27.66 17.81 -29.10
C GLY A 263 27.33 17.93 -30.60
N ARG A 264 26.68 19.02 -31.04
CA ARG A 264 26.24 19.25 -32.42
C ARG A 264 27.11 20.25 -33.15
N THR A 265 26.91 20.33 -34.46
CA THR A 265 27.59 21.31 -35.32
C THR A 265 26.67 22.49 -35.59
N LEU A 266 27.13 23.68 -35.23
CA LEU A 266 26.55 24.93 -35.69
C LEU A 266 27.33 25.42 -36.90
N ARG A 267 26.68 25.47 -38.06
CA ARG A 267 27.28 25.96 -39.30
C ARG A 267 26.98 27.44 -39.48
N ILE A 268 28.03 28.23 -39.70
CA ILE A 268 27.96 29.63 -40.11
C ILE A 268 28.40 29.74 -41.57
N ASP A 269 27.49 30.13 -42.44
CA ASP A 269 27.79 30.26 -43.87
C ASP A 269 28.76 31.41 -44.21
N ASN A 270 29.16 31.46 -45.49
CA ASN A 270 30.15 32.41 -45.97
C ASN A 270 29.70 33.88 -45.84
N THR A 271 28.41 34.18 -45.99
CA THR A 271 27.84 35.53 -45.82
C THR A 271 27.21 35.76 -44.45
N ALA A 272 27.18 34.75 -43.58
CA ALA A 272 26.55 34.85 -42.27
C ALA A 272 27.50 35.53 -41.25
N SER A 273 26.93 36.39 -40.41
CA SER A 273 27.64 37.08 -39.33
C SER A 273 27.24 36.57 -37.95
N ILE A 274 28.16 36.70 -36.98
CA ILE A 274 27.87 36.59 -35.56
C ILE A 274 27.93 38.01 -34.98
N THR A 275 26.85 38.46 -34.35
CA THR A 275 26.70 39.82 -33.81
C THR A 275 26.20 39.77 -32.36
N GLY A 276 26.38 40.84 -31.60
CA GLY A 276 25.93 40.91 -30.21
C GLY A 276 26.87 41.67 -29.28
N VAL A 277 26.57 41.59 -27.97
CA VAL A 277 27.46 42.05 -26.88
C VAL A 277 27.98 40.80 -26.18
N PHE A 278 29.15 40.36 -26.60
CA PHE A 278 29.68 39.07 -26.18
C PHE A 278 30.26 39.11 -24.76
N SER A 279 29.95 38.09 -23.97
CA SER A 279 30.42 37.94 -22.58
C SER A 279 30.22 36.49 -22.11
N HIS A 280 30.52 36.21 -20.84
CA HIS A 280 30.26 34.90 -20.22
C HIS A 280 28.77 34.56 -20.07
N THR A 281 27.86 35.51 -20.30
CA THR A 281 26.41 35.25 -20.37
C THR A 281 25.87 35.36 -21.80
N SER A 282 26.73 35.58 -22.80
CA SER A 282 26.34 35.81 -24.19
C SER A 282 27.43 35.30 -25.13
N MET A 283 27.42 33.98 -25.36
CA MET A 283 28.43 33.26 -26.15
C MET A 283 27.87 31.94 -26.70
N ILE A 284 28.61 31.33 -27.62
CA ILE A 284 28.46 29.95 -28.05
C ILE A 284 29.21 29.09 -27.03
N ASP A 285 28.48 28.18 -26.38
CA ASP A 285 28.96 27.36 -25.27
C ASP A 285 29.31 25.95 -25.76
N PHE A 286 30.48 25.46 -25.32
CA PHE A 286 31.05 24.16 -25.65
C PHE A 286 31.10 23.21 -24.45
N SER A 287 30.55 23.57 -23.28
CA SER A 287 30.59 22.70 -22.09
C SER A 287 30.00 21.31 -22.31
N ASN A 288 28.98 21.18 -23.17
CA ASN A 288 28.41 19.87 -23.54
C ASN A 288 28.97 19.34 -24.88
N GLY A 289 30.14 19.84 -25.30
CA GLY A 289 30.82 19.52 -26.54
C GLY A 289 30.12 20.07 -27.80
N GLY A 290 30.67 19.73 -28.98
CA GLY A 290 30.16 20.19 -30.27
C GLY A 290 31.20 20.98 -31.04
N ARG A 291 30.83 21.53 -32.19
CA ARG A 291 31.76 22.28 -33.06
C ARG A 291 31.10 23.43 -33.81
N LEU A 292 31.82 24.54 -33.90
CA LEU A 292 31.45 25.63 -34.78
C LEU A 292 32.09 25.42 -36.15
N HIS A 293 31.28 25.36 -37.21
CA HIS A 293 31.74 25.13 -38.58
C HIS A 293 31.61 26.40 -39.41
N LYS A 294 32.73 27.08 -39.64
CA LYS A 294 32.75 28.34 -40.40
C LYS A 294 33.17 28.11 -41.84
N TYR A 295 32.39 28.64 -42.79
CA TYR A 295 32.77 28.73 -44.21
C TYR A 295 33.30 30.12 -44.56
N GLY A 296 34.28 30.15 -45.46
CA GLY A 296 34.82 31.41 -45.98
C GLY A 296 35.35 31.23 -47.40
N SER A 297 35.25 32.31 -48.18
CA SER A 297 35.77 32.37 -49.55
C SER A 297 36.70 33.56 -49.77
N ASN A 298 36.61 34.58 -48.90
CA ASN A 298 37.37 35.84 -48.95
C ASN A 298 37.86 36.16 -47.53
N GLU A 299 38.84 37.06 -47.40
CA GLU A 299 39.45 37.40 -46.10
C GLU A 299 38.44 37.94 -45.09
N SER A 300 37.52 38.80 -45.52
CA SER A 300 36.50 39.42 -44.65
C SER A 300 35.50 38.42 -44.05
N HIS A 301 35.42 37.20 -44.56
CA HIS A 301 34.53 36.17 -44.01
C HIS A 301 35.09 35.51 -42.74
N TRP A 302 36.41 35.63 -42.53
CA TRP A 302 37.12 35.04 -41.40
C TRP A 302 37.36 36.06 -40.29
N SER A 303 37.61 37.32 -40.66
CA SER A 303 37.86 38.40 -39.71
C SER A 303 36.65 38.68 -38.83
N GLY A 304 36.86 38.71 -37.51
CA GLY A 304 35.82 38.96 -36.52
C GLY A 304 36.11 38.28 -35.18
N THR A 305 35.22 38.52 -34.22
CA THR A 305 35.20 37.82 -32.94
C THR A 305 34.29 36.61 -33.05
N TYR A 306 34.81 35.44 -32.68
CA TYR A 306 34.06 34.21 -32.48
C TYR A 306 33.79 34.11 -30.97
N PRO A 307 32.56 34.42 -30.53
CA PRO A 307 32.24 34.50 -29.11
C PRO A 307 32.02 33.10 -28.56
N ILE A 308 33.10 32.38 -28.30
CA ILE A 308 33.09 31.00 -27.82
C ILE A 308 33.54 30.93 -26.37
N GLY A 309 33.15 29.86 -25.67
CA GLY A 309 33.58 29.58 -24.31
C GLY A 309 32.99 28.29 -23.79
N THR A 310 33.08 28.11 -22.48
CA THR A 310 32.63 26.91 -21.76
C THR A 310 31.98 27.34 -20.45
N GLY A 311 30.70 27.06 -20.28
CA GLY A 311 29.93 27.29 -19.07
C GLY A 311 29.92 28.77 -18.70
N THR A 312 30.64 29.14 -17.64
CA THR A 312 30.75 30.54 -17.18
C THR A 312 32.02 31.25 -17.65
N SER A 313 32.86 30.59 -18.45
CA SER A 313 34.12 31.14 -18.92
C SER A 313 34.04 31.54 -20.39
N TYR A 314 34.17 32.85 -20.64
CA TYR A 314 34.20 33.42 -21.99
C TYR A 314 35.61 33.45 -22.54
N SER A 315 35.82 32.78 -23.67
CA SER A 315 37.16 32.52 -24.19
C SER A 315 37.24 32.68 -25.71
N PRO A 316 37.08 33.92 -26.22
CA PRO A 316 36.89 34.16 -27.62
C PRO A 316 38.14 33.85 -28.46
N LEU A 317 37.89 33.40 -29.69
CA LEU A 317 38.84 33.48 -30.79
C LEU A 317 38.60 34.78 -31.55
N VAL A 318 39.63 35.59 -31.73
CA VAL A 318 39.58 36.80 -32.56
C VAL A 318 40.51 36.61 -33.75
N ILE A 319 39.96 36.74 -34.96
CA ILE A 319 40.73 36.73 -36.20
C ILE A 319 40.72 38.16 -36.75
N THR A 320 41.91 38.72 -36.94
CA THR A 320 42.09 40.07 -37.48
C THR A 320 42.35 40.05 -38.99
N SER A 321 43.05 39.03 -39.48
CA SER A 321 43.23 38.75 -40.90
C SER A 321 43.45 37.26 -41.14
N SER A 322 43.30 36.83 -42.39
CA SER A 322 43.48 35.44 -42.81
C SER A 322 43.86 35.39 -44.29
N SER A 323 44.53 34.33 -44.75
CA SER A 323 44.68 34.10 -46.19
C SER A 323 43.36 33.64 -46.83
N ALA A 324 42.97 34.27 -47.94
CA ALA A 324 41.74 33.91 -48.65
C ALA A 324 41.87 32.54 -49.31
N THR A 325 41.04 31.58 -48.87
CA THR A 325 40.86 30.30 -49.57
C THR A 325 39.40 29.87 -49.50
N ASN A 326 38.88 29.28 -50.59
CA ASN A 326 37.51 28.75 -50.65
C ASN A 326 37.41 27.46 -49.84
N THR A 327 37.23 27.58 -48.52
CA THR A 327 37.34 26.46 -47.57
C THR A 327 36.44 26.64 -46.34
N ASN A 328 36.61 25.77 -45.36
CA ASN A 328 35.93 25.84 -44.06
C ASN A 328 36.90 25.54 -42.91
N MET A 329 36.46 25.80 -41.67
CA MET A 329 37.22 25.49 -40.45
C MET A 329 36.24 25.02 -39.37
N TYR A 330 36.59 23.95 -38.67
CA TYR A 330 35.96 23.61 -37.39
C TYR A 330 36.72 24.29 -36.26
N ILE A 331 35.98 24.84 -35.32
CA ILE A 331 36.46 25.54 -34.12
C ILE A 331 35.82 24.85 -32.91
N GLU A 332 36.66 24.44 -31.96
CA GLU A 332 36.28 23.80 -30.70
C GLU A 332 37.11 24.41 -29.57
N VAL A 333 36.54 24.45 -28.36
CA VAL A 333 37.21 24.91 -27.13
C VAL A 333 36.85 23.95 -26.00
N PHE A 334 37.82 23.68 -25.13
CA PHE A 334 37.70 22.72 -24.03
C PHE A 334 38.22 23.39 -22.75
N ASP A 335 37.49 23.27 -21.64
CA ASP A 335 37.84 23.75 -20.29
C ASP A 335 38.58 22.71 -19.46
N GLN A 336 39.63 22.17 -20.07
CA GLN A 336 40.53 21.26 -19.39
C GLN A 336 41.93 21.45 -19.95
N ARG A 337 42.93 20.99 -19.19
CA ARG A 337 44.29 20.83 -19.74
C ARG A 337 44.22 19.88 -20.93
N HIS A 338 44.97 20.17 -21.98
CA HIS A 338 45.00 19.29 -23.14
C HIS A 338 45.41 17.86 -22.72
N PRO A 339 44.70 16.77 -23.08
CA PRO A 339 44.92 15.44 -22.51
C PRO A 339 46.28 14.78 -22.81
N LEU A 340 47.09 15.40 -23.68
CA LEU A 340 48.46 14.97 -23.98
C LEU A 340 49.54 15.74 -23.20
N LEU A 341 49.13 16.58 -22.25
CA LEU A 341 50.03 17.20 -21.29
C LEU A 341 50.18 16.24 -20.11
N ASN A 342 51.40 16.06 -19.61
CA ASN A 342 51.63 15.19 -18.47
C ASN A 342 51.15 15.88 -17.18
N GLY A 343 50.78 15.13 -16.15
CA GLY A 343 50.19 15.69 -14.92
C GLY A 343 51.06 16.74 -14.20
N ASN A 344 52.37 16.74 -14.43
CA ASN A 344 53.33 17.74 -13.91
C ASN A 344 53.45 18.99 -14.78
N ASP A 345 52.79 19.04 -15.94
CA ASP A 345 52.81 20.18 -16.86
C ASP A 345 51.79 21.21 -16.37
N ASN A 346 52.32 22.36 -15.95
CA ASN A 346 51.54 23.55 -15.64
C ASN A 346 51.22 24.29 -16.95
N ALA A 347 50.10 23.97 -17.56
CA ALA A 347 49.52 24.70 -18.69
C ALA A 347 48.10 25.11 -18.36
N LEU A 348 47.55 26.06 -19.13
CA LEU A 348 46.17 26.48 -18.99
C LEU A 348 45.22 25.28 -18.90
N GLU A 349 44.23 25.36 -18.02
CA GLU A 349 43.07 24.46 -18.02
C GLU A 349 42.10 24.79 -19.17
N ARG A 350 42.68 25.05 -20.34
CA ARG A 350 41.97 25.35 -21.57
C ARG A 350 42.83 25.04 -22.80
N TYR A 351 42.18 24.57 -23.85
CA TYR A 351 42.76 24.58 -25.19
C TYR A 351 41.70 24.83 -26.27
N TRP A 352 42.15 25.38 -27.39
CA TRP A 352 41.32 25.59 -28.59
C TRP A 352 41.80 24.68 -29.70
N LEU A 353 40.87 24.00 -30.37
CA LEU A 353 41.17 23.13 -31.50
C LEU A 353 40.61 23.73 -32.78
N LEU A 354 41.52 23.98 -33.73
CA LEU A 354 41.19 24.45 -35.06
C LEU A 354 41.49 23.35 -36.09
N THR A 355 40.46 22.95 -36.85
CA THR A 355 40.58 21.86 -37.83
C THR A 355 40.06 22.29 -39.20
N PRO A 356 40.87 23.01 -40.01
CA PRO A 356 40.55 23.22 -41.42
C PRO A 356 40.83 21.94 -42.23
N PRO A 357 40.13 21.67 -43.34
CA PRO A 357 40.52 20.62 -44.28
C PRO A 357 41.70 21.06 -45.15
N ASN A 358 41.81 22.35 -45.46
CA ASN A 358 42.98 22.91 -46.15
C ASN A 358 44.08 23.27 -45.14
N ALA A 359 45.19 22.53 -45.15
CA ALA A 359 46.33 22.81 -44.27
C ALA A 359 47.03 24.15 -44.55
N ALA A 360 46.75 24.79 -45.70
CA ALA A 360 47.35 26.07 -46.09
C ALA A 360 46.56 27.32 -45.63
N LEU A 361 45.42 27.17 -44.93
CA LEU A 361 44.72 28.32 -44.34
C LEU A 361 45.56 28.91 -43.20
N THR A 362 46.02 30.15 -43.37
CA THR A 362 46.74 30.92 -42.35
C THR A 362 45.86 32.00 -41.74
N ILE A 363 46.07 32.27 -40.45
CA ILE A 363 45.30 33.24 -39.67
C ILE A 363 46.23 34.15 -38.85
N SER A 364 45.79 35.38 -38.61
CA SER A 364 46.36 36.32 -37.65
C SER A 364 45.29 36.79 -36.67
N GLY A 365 45.64 36.93 -35.40
CA GLY A 365 44.68 37.20 -34.34
C GLY A 365 45.16 36.72 -32.97
N TYR A 366 44.22 36.41 -32.09
CA TYR A 366 44.51 35.88 -30.76
C TYR A 366 43.38 34.98 -30.23
N PHE A 367 43.74 34.10 -29.31
CA PHE A 367 42.81 33.48 -28.36
C PHE A 367 42.89 34.25 -27.04
N ARG A 368 41.77 34.35 -26.31
CA ARG A 368 41.77 34.91 -24.96
C ARG A 368 41.34 33.88 -23.93
N TYR A 369 42.16 33.62 -22.92
CA TYR A 369 41.82 32.77 -21.78
C TYR A 369 41.21 33.59 -20.64
N SER A 370 40.59 32.90 -19.69
CA SER A 370 40.04 33.45 -18.46
C SER A 370 41.04 33.27 -17.31
N ASP A 371 41.00 34.16 -16.31
CA ASP A 371 41.79 34.00 -15.08
C ASP A 371 41.50 32.65 -14.39
N THR A 372 40.27 32.14 -14.55
CA THR A 372 39.86 30.83 -14.03
C THR A 372 40.56 29.65 -14.69
N ASP A 373 41.22 29.85 -15.84
CA ASP A 373 42.01 28.81 -16.50
C ASP A 373 43.42 28.67 -15.88
N VAL A 374 43.73 29.51 -14.88
CA VAL A 374 45.03 29.64 -14.19
C VAL A 374 44.88 29.37 -12.69
N GLU A 375 44.24 28.26 -12.32
CA GLU A 375 44.09 27.86 -10.92
C GLU A 375 45.34 27.12 -10.38
N PRO A 376 45.61 27.16 -9.06
CA PRO A 376 46.73 26.43 -8.47
C PRO A 376 46.74 24.95 -8.87
N PRO A 377 47.88 24.37 -9.30
CA PRO A 377 49.26 24.85 -9.09
C PRO A 377 49.85 25.77 -10.18
N ILE A 378 49.04 26.25 -11.12
CA ILE A 378 49.51 27.05 -12.26
C ILE A 378 49.88 28.47 -11.79
N ASP A 379 51.08 28.94 -12.15
CA ASP A 379 51.52 30.32 -11.90
C ASP A 379 51.54 31.07 -13.25
N GLU A 380 50.60 32.00 -13.44
CA GLU A 380 50.43 32.73 -14.70
C GLU A 380 51.74 33.38 -15.18
N ALA A 381 52.52 33.93 -14.25
CA ALA A 381 53.78 34.60 -14.58
C ALA A 381 54.82 33.67 -15.21
N LYS A 382 54.63 32.35 -15.07
CA LYS A 382 55.49 31.32 -15.66
C LYS A 382 54.98 30.81 -17.01
N LEU A 383 53.73 31.08 -17.38
CA LEU A 383 53.09 30.62 -18.62
C LEU A 383 53.63 31.34 -19.87
N ILE A 384 54.88 31.08 -20.26
CA ILE A 384 55.56 31.84 -21.33
C ILE A 384 55.71 31.07 -22.65
N LYS A 385 55.24 29.82 -22.73
CA LYS A 385 55.36 28.98 -23.92
C LYS A 385 54.02 28.78 -24.61
N VAL A 386 53.87 29.31 -25.82
CA VAL A 386 52.73 29.01 -26.68
C VAL A 386 52.92 27.62 -27.28
N GLY A 387 52.00 26.72 -26.96
CA GLY A 387 51.97 25.36 -27.50
C GLY A 387 50.93 25.23 -28.61
N ARG A 388 51.36 24.75 -29.78
CA ARG A 388 50.46 24.31 -30.86
C ARG A 388 50.71 22.84 -31.20
N LEU A 389 49.79 21.96 -30.83
CA LEU A 389 49.84 20.55 -31.22
C LEU A 389 49.37 20.40 -32.67
N ASN A 390 50.25 19.85 -33.52
CA ASN A 390 49.93 19.47 -34.90
C ASN A 390 50.23 17.97 -35.13
N ALA A 391 50.21 17.51 -36.38
CA ALA A 391 50.42 16.11 -36.73
C ALA A 391 51.82 15.57 -36.37
N ASP A 392 52.80 16.45 -36.22
CA ASP A 392 54.21 16.15 -35.91
C ASP A 392 54.53 16.30 -34.40
N GLY A 393 53.53 16.68 -33.58
CA GLY A 393 53.67 16.91 -32.15
C GLY A 393 53.51 18.37 -31.73
N TRP A 394 53.90 18.69 -30.48
CA TRP A 394 53.84 20.05 -29.94
C TRP A 394 54.88 20.96 -30.61
N GLN A 395 54.41 22.01 -31.29
CA GLN A 395 55.24 23.14 -31.70
C GLN A 395 55.28 24.16 -30.57
N GLN A 396 56.47 24.50 -30.10
CA GLN A 396 56.67 25.44 -28.99
C GLN A 396 57.16 26.79 -29.53
N ASN A 397 56.48 27.89 -29.17
CA ASN A 397 56.84 29.26 -29.55
C ASN A 397 57.16 29.39 -31.06
N GLU A 398 56.32 28.79 -31.90
CA GLU A 398 56.48 28.84 -33.35
C GLU A 398 56.59 30.30 -33.81
N PRO A 399 57.52 30.63 -34.74
CA PRO A 399 57.71 32.00 -35.20
C PRO A 399 56.40 32.64 -35.66
N GLY A 400 56.01 33.74 -35.02
CA GLY A 400 54.73 34.43 -35.25
C GLY A 400 53.67 34.15 -34.20
N THR A 401 53.97 33.38 -33.15
CA THR A 401 53.16 33.26 -31.94
C THR A 401 53.74 34.08 -30.77
N ALA A 402 52.89 34.56 -29.86
CA ALA A 402 53.27 35.31 -28.66
C ALA A 402 52.22 35.15 -27.54
N HIS A 403 52.59 35.49 -26.30
CA HIS A 403 51.67 35.55 -25.15
C HIS A 403 51.64 36.97 -24.57
N ASP A 404 50.51 37.35 -23.97
CA ASP A 404 50.33 38.59 -23.21
C ASP A 404 49.43 38.33 -21.99
N HIS A 405 50.04 38.17 -20.82
CA HIS A 405 49.32 37.95 -19.56
C HIS A 405 48.50 39.15 -19.11
N SER A 406 48.83 40.37 -19.56
CA SER A 406 48.05 41.55 -19.16
C SER A 406 46.70 41.65 -19.88
N ALA A 407 46.57 40.94 -20.99
CA ALA A 407 45.36 40.84 -21.80
C ALA A 407 44.73 39.43 -21.81
N ASN A 408 45.37 38.47 -21.14
CA ASN A 408 45.09 37.04 -21.17
C ASN A 408 45.08 36.45 -22.59
N GLU A 409 46.07 36.81 -23.42
CA GLU A 409 46.06 36.49 -24.85
C GLU A 409 47.17 35.54 -25.29
N ILE A 410 46.81 34.63 -26.19
CA ILE A 410 47.73 33.88 -27.05
C ILE A 410 47.59 34.43 -28.46
N SER A 411 48.55 35.24 -28.90
CA SER A 411 48.56 35.88 -30.21
C SER A 411 49.24 35.02 -31.28
N PHE A 412 48.77 35.11 -32.51
CA PHE A 412 49.32 34.45 -33.69
C PHE A 412 49.28 35.38 -34.90
N ASN A 413 50.30 35.33 -35.76
CA ASN A 413 50.41 36.17 -36.95
C ASN A 413 50.90 35.35 -38.15
N ASP A 414 50.02 35.19 -39.15
CA ASP A 414 50.23 34.42 -40.37
C ASP A 414 50.66 32.96 -40.13
N ILE A 415 50.04 32.31 -39.14
CA ILE A 415 50.32 30.92 -38.76
C ILE A 415 49.26 30.00 -39.37
N PRO A 416 49.61 28.77 -39.83
CA PRO A 416 48.62 27.80 -40.25
C PRO A 416 47.61 27.53 -39.14
N ALA A 417 46.32 27.66 -39.43
CA ALA A 417 45.26 27.59 -38.42
C ALA A 417 45.20 26.22 -37.71
N ARG A 418 45.54 25.13 -38.41
CA ARG A 418 45.40 23.76 -37.92
C ARG A 418 46.17 23.52 -36.61
N GLY A 419 45.50 22.97 -35.60
CA GLY A 419 46.13 22.44 -34.38
C GLY A 419 45.33 22.72 -33.12
N ALA A 420 45.75 22.09 -32.02
CA ALA A 420 45.28 22.43 -30.67
C ALA A 420 46.24 23.46 -30.05
N TRP A 421 45.71 24.51 -29.46
CA TRP A 421 46.46 25.67 -28.96
C TRP A 421 46.27 25.81 -27.46
N THR A 422 47.34 26.05 -26.71
CA THR A 422 47.31 26.36 -25.27
C THR A 422 48.60 27.11 -24.86
N LEU A 423 48.72 27.48 -23.58
CA LEU A 423 49.87 28.20 -23.01
C LEU A 423 50.40 27.44 -21.79
N GLY A 424 51.72 27.24 -21.73
CA GLY A 424 52.39 26.44 -20.70
C GLY A 424 53.63 27.10 -20.11
N GLU A 425 54.12 26.55 -19.00
CA GLU A 425 55.32 27.03 -18.31
C GLU A 425 56.64 26.77 -19.07
N ASP A 426 57.71 27.51 -18.69
CA ASP A 426 59.03 27.42 -19.34
C ASP A 426 59.73 26.06 -19.17
N THR A 427 59.42 25.31 -18.11
CA THR A 427 60.03 24.00 -17.81
C THR A 427 58.97 22.93 -17.61
N GLY A 428 59.18 21.76 -18.21
CA GLY A 428 58.27 20.59 -18.08
C GLY A 428 57.16 20.54 -19.12
N CYS A 429 56.56 21.68 -19.47
CA CYS A 429 55.41 21.70 -20.38
C CYS A 429 55.75 21.37 -21.85
N PHE A 430 54.83 20.65 -22.50
CA PHE A 430 54.92 20.21 -23.89
C PHE A 430 56.08 19.22 -24.12
N ASP A 431 56.11 18.16 -23.31
CA ASP A 431 57.11 17.09 -23.42
C ASP A 431 57.19 16.54 -24.86
N LEU A 432 58.42 16.22 -25.28
CA LEU A 432 58.71 15.58 -26.55
C LEU A 432 58.28 14.10 -26.54
N VAL A 433 58.08 13.50 -25.36
CA VAL A 433 57.64 12.11 -25.21
C VAL A 433 56.13 12.05 -24.97
N LEU A 434 55.38 12.07 -26.07
CA LEU A 434 53.93 11.80 -26.12
C LEU A 434 53.68 10.27 -26.00
N PRO A 435 52.47 9.80 -25.63
CA PRO A 435 52.11 8.40 -25.78
C PRO A 435 52.45 7.91 -27.18
N ASP A 436 52.89 6.65 -27.30
CA ASP A 436 53.39 6.08 -28.56
C ASP A 436 52.43 6.38 -29.72
N LYS A 437 51.12 6.32 -29.41
CA LYS A 437 50.05 6.60 -30.35
C LYS A 437 48.90 7.40 -29.75
N PHE A 438 48.52 8.45 -30.46
CA PHE A 438 47.27 9.17 -30.19
C PHE A 438 46.56 9.56 -31.48
N THR A 439 45.24 9.68 -31.40
CA THR A 439 44.41 10.03 -32.56
C THR A 439 44.47 11.53 -32.82
N VAL A 440 44.71 11.95 -34.06
CA VAL A 440 44.66 13.37 -34.51
C VAL A 440 43.40 13.70 -35.31
N ALA A 441 42.57 12.70 -35.61
CA ALA A 441 41.31 12.85 -36.31
C ALA A 441 40.38 11.65 -36.04
N ASN A 442 39.11 11.79 -36.41
CA ASN A 442 38.15 10.69 -36.40
C ASN A 442 38.44 9.67 -37.53
N GLY A 443 38.14 8.39 -37.30
CA GLY A 443 38.10 7.39 -38.37
C GLY A 443 38.35 5.94 -37.93
N ASN A 444 38.91 5.15 -38.85
CA ASN A 444 39.18 3.74 -38.63
C ASN A 444 40.56 3.53 -38.00
N TRP A 445 40.70 2.64 -37.02
CA TRP A 445 41.97 2.32 -36.36
C TRP A 445 43.06 1.93 -37.38
N SER A 446 42.73 1.21 -38.46
CA SER A 446 43.70 0.85 -39.50
C SER A 446 44.16 2.00 -40.41
N SER A 447 43.59 3.20 -40.29
CA SER A 447 43.94 4.36 -41.12
C SER A 447 45.13 5.10 -40.51
N ALA A 448 46.28 5.03 -41.17
CA ALA A 448 47.49 5.72 -40.72
C ALA A 448 47.27 7.24 -40.53
N ALA A 449 46.38 7.86 -41.33
CA ALA A 449 46.10 9.29 -41.32
C ALA A 449 45.37 9.80 -40.05
N ILE A 450 44.78 8.90 -39.25
CA ILE A 450 44.11 9.30 -38.00
C ILE A 450 45.05 9.29 -36.79
N TRP A 451 46.26 8.74 -36.95
CA TRP A 451 47.25 8.62 -35.89
C TRP A 451 48.35 9.66 -36.05
N ASN A 452 48.92 10.11 -34.93
CA ASN A 452 50.14 10.91 -34.91
C ASN A 452 51.25 10.28 -35.77
N ASN A 453 52.02 11.12 -36.47
CA ASN A 453 53.08 10.71 -37.40
C ASN A 453 52.62 9.79 -38.55
N GLY A 454 51.31 9.70 -38.83
CA GLY A 454 50.80 8.97 -39.99
C GLY A 454 51.01 7.46 -39.94
N THR A 455 51.10 6.85 -38.74
CA THR A 455 51.39 5.41 -38.56
C THR A 455 50.47 4.76 -37.53
N VAL A 456 49.87 3.62 -37.89
CA VAL A 456 48.94 2.85 -37.05
C VAL A 456 49.65 2.25 -35.82
N PRO A 457 48.98 2.14 -34.65
CA PRO A 457 49.54 1.49 -33.47
C PRO A 457 50.07 0.08 -33.73
N GLN A 458 51.14 -0.27 -33.03
CA GLN A 458 51.77 -1.57 -32.98
C GLN A 458 51.49 -2.27 -31.64
N ASN A 459 51.82 -3.56 -31.57
CA ASN A 459 51.62 -4.34 -30.36
C ASN A 459 52.52 -3.83 -29.22
N GLY A 460 51.93 -3.53 -28.07
CA GLY A 460 52.63 -2.99 -26.90
C GLY A 460 52.66 -1.45 -26.83
N ASP A 461 52.15 -0.74 -27.84
CA ASP A 461 52.06 0.72 -27.80
C ASP A 461 51.07 1.17 -26.71
N ASN A 462 51.38 2.28 -26.04
CA ASN A 462 50.40 3.02 -25.23
C ASN A 462 49.52 3.86 -26.16
N VAL A 463 48.20 3.66 -26.09
CA VAL A 463 47.24 4.24 -27.03
C VAL A 463 46.29 5.20 -26.32
N THR A 464 46.22 6.44 -26.78
CA THR A 464 45.28 7.45 -26.30
C THR A 464 44.29 7.85 -27.39
N ILE A 465 43.00 7.66 -27.12
CA ILE A 465 41.90 7.99 -28.02
C ILE A 465 41.34 9.37 -27.63
N LEU A 466 41.62 10.37 -28.46
CA LEU A 466 41.16 11.77 -28.35
C LEU A 466 39.90 12.04 -29.19
N HIS A 467 39.68 11.20 -30.21
CA HIS A 467 38.65 11.36 -31.22
C HIS A 467 37.82 10.08 -31.38
N ALA A 468 36.81 10.08 -32.24
CA ALA A 468 36.02 8.90 -32.53
C ALA A 468 36.78 7.89 -33.41
N VAL A 469 37.01 6.70 -32.89
CA VAL A 469 37.70 5.59 -33.56
C VAL A 469 36.82 4.36 -33.66
N THR A 470 36.78 3.74 -34.84
CA THR A 470 36.24 2.38 -35.03
C THR A 470 37.38 1.39 -35.20
N ASN A 471 37.43 0.37 -34.34
CA ASN A 471 38.38 -0.72 -34.47
C ASN A 471 38.02 -1.58 -35.68
N ASN A 472 38.95 -1.69 -36.62
CA ASN A 472 38.82 -2.52 -37.82
C ASN A 472 40.13 -3.24 -38.15
N VAL A 473 41.07 -3.29 -37.20
CA VAL A 473 42.37 -3.94 -37.36
C VAL A 473 42.21 -5.46 -37.25
N VAL A 474 43.04 -6.20 -37.98
CA VAL A 474 43.10 -7.67 -37.93
C VAL A 474 43.68 -8.09 -36.58
N ASP A 475 43.14 -9.16 -35.98
CA ASP A 475 43.58 -9.71 -34.70
C ASP A 475 45.12 -9.77 -34.57
N GLY A 476 45.67 -9.23 -33.47
CA GLY A 476 47.11 -9.27 -33.17
C GLY A 476 47.82 -7.93 -32.92
N VAL A 477 47.12 -6.79 -33.02
CA VAL A 477 47.62 -5.46 -32.60
C VAL A 477 46.92 -5.05 -31.33
N TYR A 478 47.62 -5.18 -30.20
CA TYR A 478 47.04 -4.96 -28.87
C TYR A 478 47.76 -3.82 -28.15
N PRO A 479 47.03 -2.80 -27.65
CA PRO A 479 47.65 -1.77 -26.84
C PRO A 479 48.19 -2.35 -25.52
N HIS A 480 49.27 -1.75 -25.02
CA HIS A 480 49.67 -1.97 -23.63
C HIS A 480 48.69 -1.26 -22.70
N ASN A 481 48.75 0.06 -22.61
CA ASN A 481 47.73 0.87 -21.93
C ASN A 481 46.76 1.49 -22.93
N LEU A 482 45.50 1.63 -22.55
CA LEU A 482 44.44 2.27 -23.35
C LEU A 482 43.79 3.39 -22.55
N THR A 483 43.83 4.62 -23.06
CA THR A 483 43.12 5.75 -22.46
C THR A 483 42.09 6.30 -23.44
N ILE A 484 40.83 6.37 -23.03
CA ILE A 484 39.77 7.07 -23.74
C ILE A 484 39.50 8.37 -23.01
N THR A 485 39.90 9.49 -23.61
CA THR A 485 39.67 10.83 -23.05
C THR A 485 38.19 11.21 -23.12
N GLU A 486 37.77 12.26 -22.42
CA GLU A 486 36.36 12.71 -22.37
C GLU A 486 35.73 12.93 -23.75
N SER A 487 36.48 13.52 -24.70
CA SER A 487 36.04 13.71 -26.08
C SER A 487 36.20 12.46 -26.97
N GLY A 488 36.96 11.47 -26.48
CA GLY A 488 37.29 10.25 -27.20
C GLY A 488 36.16 9.24 -27.21
N SER A 489 36.04 8.48 -28.30
CA SER A 489 35.17 7.30 -28.30
C SER A 489 35.78 6.15 -29.10
N LEU A 490 35.75 4.94 -28.56
CA LEU A 490 36.23 3.74 -29.22
C LEU A 490 35.07 2.75 -29.45
N ASN A 491 34.84 2.39 -30.71
CA ASN A 491 33.96 1.28 -31.06
C ASN A 491 34.78 0.01 -31.34
N LEU A 492 34.55 -1.06 -30.57
CA LEU A 492 35.30 -2.31 -30.61
C LEU A 492 35.03 -3.17 -31.85
N SER A 493 33.80 -3.11 -32.39
CA SER A 493 33.40 -3.74 -33.66
C SER A 493 33.67 -5.26 -33.69
N ASN A 494 33.71 -5.85 -34.89
CA ASN A 494 33.81 -7.31 -35.10
C ASN A 494 35.21 -7.94 -34.86
N ARG A 495 36.09 -7.27 -34.12
CA ARG A 495 37.51 -7.63 -33.97
C ARG A 495 37.84 -7.86 -32.51
N ASN A 496 38.84 -8.71 -32.24
CA ASN A 496 39.32 -8.88 -30.88
C ASN A 496 40.08 -7.63 -30.43
N ILE A 497 39.86 -7.22 -29.17
CA ILE A 497 40.76 -6.29 -28.48
C ILE A 497 41.34 -6.99 -27.26
N THR A 498 42.63 -6.80 -27.01
CA THR A 498 43.28 -7.20 -25.78
C THR A 498 44.06 -5.99 -25.27
N VAL A 499 43.86 -5.61 -24.02
CA VAL A 499 44.64 -4.56 -23.35
C VAL A 499 45.46 -5.23 -22.26
N SER A 500 46.78 -5.16 -22.35
CA SER A 500 47.67 -5.89 -21.43
C SER A 500 47.97 -5.14 -20.14
N GLY A 501 47.94 -3.81 -20.18
CA GLY A 501 48.07 -2.86 -19.07
C GLY A 501 46.73 -2.22 -18.70
N THR A 502 46.75 -0.99 -18.18
CA THR A 502 45.55 -0.33 -17.67
C THR A 502 44.63 0.16 -18.78
N THR A 503 43.33 0.26 -18.46
CA THR A 503 42.34 0.93 -19.30
C THR A 503 41.65 2.03 -18.51
N ASP A 504 41.80 3.27 -18.94
CA ASP A 504 41.17 4.45 -18.32
C ASP A 504 40.12 5.03 -19.27
N VAL A 505 38.87 5.11 -18.82
CA VAL A 505 37.72 5.54 -19.63
C VAL A 505 37.09 6.78 -19.03
N TYR A 506 37.37 7.94 -19.61
CA TYR A 506 36.69 9.22 -19.36
C TYR A 506 35.63 9.50 -20.43
N GLY A 507 35.87 9.03 -21.66
CA GLY A 507 34.92 9.10 -22.77
C GLY A 507 34.07 7.83 -22.89
N ARG A 508 33.94 7.31 -24.12
CA ARG A 508 33.04 6.18 -24.38
C ARG A 508 33.69 4.99 -25.09
N ILE A 509 33.55 3.79 -24.53
CA ILE A 509 33.74 2.52 -25.23
C ILE A 509 32.37 1.97 -25.64
N THR A 510 32.25 1.59 -26.91
CA THR A 510 31.07 0.89 -27.45
C THR A 510 31.48 -0.40 -28.14
N ASP A 511 30.56 -1.36 -28.23
CA ASP A 511 30.68 -2.46 -29.17
C ASP A 511 29.39 -2.57 -30.00
N ASN A 512 29.51 -2.36 -31.31
CA ASN A 512 28.39 -2.37 -32.24
C ASN A 512 28.26 -3.66 -33.07
N ASP A 513 29.03 -4.71 -32.77
CA ASP A 513 29.02 -5.99 -33.47
C ASP A 513 28.90 -7.18 -32.50
N HIS A 514 28.51 -8.35 -33.00
CA HIS A 514 28.32 -9.57 -32.20
C HIS A 514 29.55 -10.48 -32.18
N ALA A 515 30.57 -10.17 -32.98
CA ALA A 515 31.82 -10.93 -33.09
C ALA A 515 33.00 -10.17 -32.46
N GLY A 516 34.10 -10.89 -32.21
CA GLY A 516 35.24 -10.33 -31.48
C GLY A 516 35.13 -10.57 -29.97
N SER A 517 36.26 -10.53 -29.27
CA SER A 517 36.37 -10.70 -27.82
C SER A 517 37.05 -9.48 -27.21
N ASN A 518 36.44 -8.93 -26.16
CA ASN A 518 36.88 -7.72 -25.49
C ASN A 518 37.62 -8.09 -24.20
N THR A 519 38.95 -8.16 -24.25
CA THR A 519 39.77 -8.71 -23.16
C THR A 519 40.62 -7.63 -22.50
N PHE A 520 40.44 -7.42 -21.21
CA PHE A 520 41.21 -6.49 -20.39
C PHE A 520 42.00 -7.30 -19.36
N LEU A 521 43.30 -7.44 -19.59
CA LEU A 521 44.18 -8.19 -18.69
C LEU A 521 44.66 -7.33 -17.52
N GLY A 522 44.85 -6.02 -17.73
CA GLY A 522 45.10 -5.06 -16.67
C GLY A 522 43.83 -4.43 -16.11
N PHE A 523 44.01 -3.59 -15.10
CA PHE A 523 42.93 -2.96 -14.33
C PHE A 523 42.16 -1.95 -15.19
N VAL A 524 40.82 -1.96 -15.08
CA VAL A 524 39.94 -1.04 -15.81
C VAL A 524 39.35 -0.01 -14.86
N THR A 525 39.50 1.27 -15.17
CA THR A 525 38.84 2.36 -14.45
C THR A 525 37.90 3.09 -15.39
N ILE A 526 36.61 3.10 -15.06
CA ILE A 526 35.62 3.95 -15.71
C ILE A 526 35.45 5.16 -14.80
N HIS A 527 35.96 6.31 -15.24
CA HIS A 527 35.90 7.55 -14.47
C HIS A 527 34.49 8.15 -14.54
N GLU A 528 34.23 9.13 -13.68
CA GLU A 528 32.97 9.91 -13.73
C GLU A 528 32.77 10.48 -15.15
N GLY A 529 31.54 10.38 -15.67
CA GLY A 529 31.21 10.74 -17.06
C GLY A 529 31.61 9.68 -18.12
N GLY A 530 32.57 8.81 -17.81
CA GLY A 530 33.02 7.71 -18.64
C GLY A 530 31.98 6.60 -18.81
N GLN A 531 31.99 5.92 -19.96
CA GLN A 531 30.99 4.90 -20.27
C GLN A 531 31.55 3.71 -21.03
N ILE A 532 31.16 2.49 -20.63
CA ILE A 532 31.30 1.26 -21.43
C ILE A 532 29.91 0.72 -21.72
N THR A 533 29.52 0.68 -22.99
CA THR A 533 28.17 0.24 -23.39
C THR A 533 28.18 -0.72 -24.58
N SER A 534 27.27 -1.69 -24.59
CA SER A 534 27.12 -2.59 -25.74
C SER A 534 25.73 -3.23 -25.77
N GLY A 535 25.14 -3.24 -26.96
CA GLY A 535 23.91 -3.98 -27.25
C GLY A 535 24.15 -5.40 -27.77
N ASN A 536 25.41 -5.80 -27.96
CA ASN A 536 25.78 -6.94 -28.78
C ASN A 536 26.48 -8.07 -28.00
N ASN A 537 26.62 -9.24 -28.63
CA ASN A 537 26.92 -10.51 -27.95
C ASN A 537 28.41 -10.84 -27.81
N SER A 538 29.32 -9.90 -28.07
CA SER A 538 30.75 -10.10 -27.86
C SER A 538 31.06 -10.35 -26.37
N PRO A 539 31.91 -11.34 -26.03
CA PRO A 539 32.32 -11.56 -24.65
C PRO A 539 33.21 -10.43 -24.12
N PHE A 540 33.07 -10.15 -22.83
CA PHE A 540 33.94 -9.24 -22.08
C PHE A 540 34.68 -10.00 -20.98
N VAL A 541 35.99 -9.76 -20.85
CA VAL A 541 36.85 -10.41 -19.86
C VAL A 541 37.63 -9.33 -19.11
N PHE A 542 37.41 -9.22 -17.79
CA PHE A 542 38.07 -8.27 -16.89
C PHE A 542 38.98 -9.04 -15.92
N ASN A 543 40.14 -9.48 -16.40
CA ASN A 543 41.06 -10.28 -15.60
C ASN A 543 41.83 -9.44 -14.56
N GLY A 544 42.07 -8.17 -14.85
CA GLY A 544 42.78 -7.27 -13.95
C GLY A 544 41.94 -6.72 -12.80
N GLY A 545 40.62 -6.88 -12.84
CA GLY A 545 39.67 -6.20 -11.95
C GLY A 545 39.20 -4.86 -12.53
N MET A 546 38.27 -4.20 -11.83
CA MET A 546 37.76 -2.92 -12.28
C MET A 546 37.25 -2.00 -11.15
N VAL A 547 37.30 -0.69 -11.42
CA VAL A 547 36.55 0.35 -10.71
C VAL A 547 35.60 1.02 -11.69
N ASN A 548 34.34 1.16 -11.30
CA ASN A 548 33.32 1.91 -12.05
C ASN A 548 32.80 3.10 -11.24
N GLU A 549 33.20 4.30 -11.63
CA GLU A 549 32.65 5.60 -11.18
C GLU A 549 31.71 6.21 -12.24
N GLY A 550 31.58 5.56 -13.41
CA GLY A 550 30.77 6.02 -14.54
C GLY A 550 29.64 5.06 -14.89
N LEU A 551 29.32 4.93 -16.19
CA LEU A 551 28.27 4.05 -16.69
C LEU A 551 28.84 2.74 -17.24
N PHE A 552 28.44 1.62 -16.65
CA PHE A 552 28.65 0.30 -17.22
C PHE A 552 27.31 -0.33 -17.64
N SER A 553 27.02 -0.44 -18.94
CA SER A 553 25.72 -0.95 -19.42
C SER A 553 25.83 -1.87 -20.64
N ILE A 554 25.64 -3.17 -20.42
CA ILE A 554 25.79 -4.20 -21.44
C ILE A 554 24.49 -5.02 -21.53
N THR A 555 23.75 -4.87 -22.62
CA THR A 555 22.46 -5.57 -22.82
C THR A 555 22.58 -6.82 -23.69
N GLY A 556 23.71 -7.01 -24.37
CA GLY A 556 23.95 -8.18 -25.21
C GLY A 556 24.27 -9.45 -24.42
N ALA A 557 24.04 -10.61 -25.06
CA ALA A 557 24.13 -11.94 -24.46
C ALA A 557 25.56 -12.54 -24.49
N GLY A 558 26.59 -11.72 -24.64
CA GLY A 558 27.98 -12.15 -24.54
C GLY A 558 28.33 -12.64 -23.13
N ALA A 559 29.25 -13.59 -23.05
CA ALA A 559 29.76 -14.12 -21.79
C ALA A 559 30.66 -13.09 -21.08
N PHE A 560 30.62 -13.10 -19.76
CA PHE A 560 31.35 -12.19 -18.88
C PHE A 560 32.24 -12.98 -17.94
N THR A 561 33.50 -12.58 -17.85
CA THR A 561 34.46 -13.19 -16.91
C THR A 561 35.12 -12.11 -16.08
N PHE A 562 35.06 -12.26 -14.76
CA PHE A 562 35.80 -11.45 -13.80
C PHE A 562 36.93 -12.28 -13.18
N GLY A 563 38.13 -11.70 -13.18
CA GLY A 563 39.36 -12.35 -12.70
C GLY A 563 39.87 -11.89 -11.33
N ASN A 564 39.34 -10.76 -10.85
CA ASN A 564 39.87 -9.99 -9.72
C ASN A 564 38.79 -8.99 -9.22
N ASP A 565 39.14 -8.19 -8.21
CA ASP A 565 38.24 -7.26 -7.50
C ASP A 565 37.39 -6.35 -8.41
N ILE A 566 36.18 -6.06 -7.93
CA ILE A 566 35.22 -5.15 -8.55
C ILE A 566 34.82 -4.10 -7.51
N THR A 567 35.03 -2.82 -7.81
CA THR A 567 34.48 -1.72 -7.01
C THR A 567 33.49 -0.92 -7.87
N ASN A 568 32.25 -0.82 -7.43
CA ASN A 568 31.19 -0.14 -8.19
C ASN A 568 30.56 1.03 -7.42
N ASN A 569 30.80 2.24 -7.91
CA ASN A 569 30.26 3.50 -7.40
C ASN A 569 29.42 4.25 -8.45
N GLY A 570 29.19 3.64 -9.62
CA GLY A 570 28.31 4.14 -10.67
C GLY A 570 27.29 3.09 -11.14
N PRO A 571 26.37 3.43 -12.06
CA PRO A 571 25.40 2.49 -12.58
C PRO A 571 26.05 1.30 -13.29
N PHE A 572 25.73 0.08 -12.82
CA PHE A 572 26.24 -1.17 -13.40
C PHE A 572 25.09 -2.11 -13.78
N SER A 573 24.94 -2.37 -15.08
CA SER A 573 23.88 -3.24 -15.60
C SER A 573 24.38 -4.16 -16.71
N LYS A 574 24.38 -5.47 -16.44
CA LYS A 574 24.58 -6.55 -17.43
C LYS A 574 23.28 -7.35 -17.60
N THR A 575 22.43 -6.98 -18.54
CA THR A 575 21.08 -7.59 -18.67
C THR A 575 20.97 -8.71 -19.69
N GLY A 576 21.94 -8.88 -20.59
CA GLY A 576 21.91 -9.99 -21.53
C GLY A 576 22.25 -11.33 -20.87
N THR A 577 21.73 -12.43 -21.44
CA THR A 577 21.71 -13.77 -20.79
C THR A 577 23.01 -14.58 -20.87
N GLY A 578 24.10 -14.00 -21.38
CA GLY A 578 25.40 -14.67 -21.45
C GLY A 578 25.93 -15.02 -20.06
N ALA A 579 26.65 -16.14 -19.92
CA ALA A 579 27.14 -16.62 -18.63
C ALA A 579 28.05 -15.60 -17.95
N VAL A 580 27.94 -15.49 -16.62
CA VAL A 580 28.81 -14.69 -15.75
C VAL A 580 29.70 -15.63 -14.96
N THR A 581 31.02 -15.50 -15.12
CA THR A 581 32.01 -16.38 -14.49
C THR A 581 32.94 -15.57 -13.59
N PHE A 582 33.02 -15.97 -12.33
CA PHE A 582 34.02 -15.51 -11.37
C PHE A 582 35.12 -16.58 -11.27
N SER A 583 36.36 -16.22 -11.60
CA SER A 583 37.51 -17.14 -11.63
C SER A 583 38.81 -16.36 -11.41
N GLY A 584 39.97 -17.03 -11.36
CA GLY A 584 41.24 -16.33 -11.21
C GLY A 584 41.69 -16.26 -9.74
N ASN A 585 41.80 -15.05 -9.19
CA ASN A 585 42.16 -14.84 -7.79
C ASN A 585 40.91 -14.81 -6.90
N ASP A 586 41.09 -14.98 -5.59
CA ASP A 586 40.08 -14.58 -4.62
C ASP A 586 39.79 -13.09 -4.79
N MET A 587 38.51 -12.70 -4.69
CA MET A 587 38.07 -11.35 -5.06
C MET A 587 37.05 -10.77 -4.10
N GLU A 588 37.10 -9.44 -3.98
CA GLU A 588 36.12 -8.61 -3.29
C GLU A 588 35.24 -7.86 -4.30
N ILE A 589 33.94 -7.86 -4.05
CA ILE A 589 32.98 -6.99 -4.73
C ILE A 589 32.52 -5.94 -3.73
N SER A 590 32.79 -4.68 -4.00
CA SER A 590 32.54 -3.54 -3.11
C SER A 590 31.98 -2.34 -3.87
N GLY A 591 31.71 -1.27 -3.14
CA GLY A 591 31.21 -0.01 -3.69
C GLY A 591 29.82 0.35 -3.17
N THR A 592 29.36 1.54 -3.54
CA THR A 592 28.15 2.16 -2.99
C THR A 592 26.91 1.95 -3.86
N GLU A 593 27.10 1.55 -5.13
CA GLU A 593 26.02 1.39 -6.10
C GLU A 593 25.73 -0.08 -6.43
N GLU A 594 24.48 -0.37 -6.76
CA GLU A 594 24.01 -1.72 -7.05
C GLU A 594 24.58 -2.27 -8.36
N ILE A 595 24.92 -3.57 -8.35
CA ILE A 595 25.39 -4.32 -9.51
C ILE A 595 24.29 -5.28 -9.97
N VAL A 596 23.76 -5.05 -11.17
CA VAL A 596 22.75 -5.94 -11.77
C VAL A 596 23.38 -6.82 -12.83
N MET A 597 23.25 -8.14 -12.71
CA MET A 597 23.76 -9.12 -13.67
C MET A 597 22.72 -10.18 -14.05
N ASN A 598 22.74 -10.57 -15.31
CA ASN A 598 21.91 -11.64 -15.86
C ASN A 598 22.78 -12.71 -16.53
N GLY A 599 22.25 -13.93 -16.60
CA GLY A 599 22.92 -15.12 -17.15
C GLY A 599 23.32 -16.14 -16.09
N ALA A 600 23.67 -17.35 -16.50
CA ALA A 600 24.10 -18.39 -15.57
C ALA A 600 25.37 -17.94 -14.82
N VAL A 601 25.35 -18.01 -13.49
CA VAL A 601 26.47 -17.57 -12.63
C VAL A 601 27.32 -18.77 -12.25
N THR A 602 28.63 -18.68 -12.47
CA THR A 602 29.59 -19.73 -12.10
C THR A 602 30.72 -19.15 -11.24
N VAL A 603 30.98 -19.73 -10.07
CA VAL A 603 32.11 -19.40 -9.20
C VAL A 603 33.12 -20.56 -9.23
N SER A 604 34.26 -20.36 -9.89
CA SER A 604 35.19 -21.44 -10.23
C SER A 604 36.46 -21.41 -9.39
N GLY A 605 36.47 -22.12 -8.26
CA GLY A 605 37.67 -22.43 -7.48
C GLY A 605 38.27 -21.26 -6.69
N ILE A 606 37.51 -20.17 -6.51
CA ILE A 606 37.91 -18.97 -5.77
C ILE A 606 36.89 -18.65 -4.67
N SER A 607 37.25 -17.75 -3.76
CA SER A 607 36.33 -17.11 -2.81
C SER A 607 35.93 -15.73 -3.30
N VAL A 608 34.63 -15.47 -3.36
CA VAL A 608 34.07 -14.14 -3.67
C VAL A 608 33.47 -13.57 -2.38
N LEU A 609 33.99 -12.44 -1.91
CA LEU A 609 33.42 -11.66 -0.81
C LEU A 609 32.55 -10.54 -1.39
N ASN A 610 31.26 -10.54 -1.09
CA ASN A 610 30.35 -9.45 -1.44
C ASN A 610 30.19 -8.49 -0.25
N ASN A 611 30.73 -7.28 -0.39
CA ASN A 611 30.54 -6.15 0.53
C ASN A 611 29.60 -5.08 -0.05
N GLY A 612 28.90 -5.37 -1.15
CA GLY A 612 27.99 -4.44 -1.84
C GLY A 612 26.57 -4.98 -2.02
N SER A 613 25.81 -4.36 -2.94
CA SER A 613 24.47 -4.80 -3.34
C SER A 613 24.52 -5.44 -4.73
N ILE A 614 24.14 -6.71 -4.83
CA ILE A 614 24.15 -7.48 -6.08
C ILE A 614 22.76 -8.04 -6.38
N ILE A 615 22.30 -7.85 -7.61
CA ILE A 615 21.10 -8.51 -8.15
C ILE A 615 21.50 -9.43 -9.30
N PHE A 616 21.31 -10.73 -9.08
CA PHE A 616 21.29 -11.70 -10.17
C PHE A 616 19.87 -11.89 -10.68
N THR A 617 19.56 -11.44 -11.89
CA THR A 617 18.26 -11.68 -12.56
C THR A 617 18.27 -12.99 -13.37
N ASN A 618 19.24 -13.87 -13.11
CA ASN A 618 19.46 -15.11 -13.82
C ASN A 618 18.25 -16.05 -13.70
N THR A 619 18.04 -16.93 -14.68
CA THR A 619 16.98 -17.95 -14.60
C THR A 619 17.51 -19.35 -14.28
N VAL A 620 18.81 -19.48 -14.04
CA VAL A 620 19.55 -20.74 -13.85
C VAL A 620 20.28 -20.68 -12.51
N ALA A 621 20.58 -21.82 -11.91
CA ALA A 621 21.36 -21.91 -10.68
C ALA A 621 22.69 -21.14 -10.71
N MET A 622 23.10 -20.59 -9.56
CA MET A 622 24.49 -20.24 -9.30
C MET A 622 25.24 -21.53 -8.98
N THR A 623 26.33 -21.82 -9.69
CA THR A 623 27.04 -23.11 -9.58
C THR A 623 28.56 -22.94 -9.44
N GLY A 624 29.26 -24.02 -9.09
CA GLY A 624 30.72 -24.09 -9.22
C GLY A 624 31.43 -24.56 -7.95
N SER A 625 32.75 -24.72 -8.04
CA SER A 625 33.58 -25.23 -6.95
C SER A 625 34.09 -24.16 -5.98
N GLY A 626 33.78 -22.89 -6.21
CA GLY A 626 34.18 -21.78 -5.37
C GLY A 626 33.26 -21.53 -4.17
N SER A 627 33.55 -20.43 -3.47
CA SER A 627 32.82 -19.95 -2.29
C SER A 627 32.20 -18.58 -2.56
N TRP A 628 31.04 -18.31 -1.96
CA TRP A 628 30.41 -17.00 -1.95
C TRP A 628 30.11 -16.59 -0.52
N ILE A 629 30.65 -15.45 -0.10
CA ILE A 629 30.59 -14.95 1.27
C ILE A 629 29.94 -13.58 1.24
N GLN A 630 28.91 -13.36 2.07
CA GLN A 630 28.33 -12.05 2.30
C GLN A 630 29.03 -11.34 3.45
N GLY A 631 29.39 -10.08 3.24
CA GLY A 631 29.92 -9.19 4.26
C GLY A 631 28.82 -8.46 5.05
N GLU A 632 29.26 -7.67 6.02
CA GLU A 632 28.38 -6.86 6.88
C GLU A 632 27.59 -5.82 6.05
N GLY A 633 26.27 -5.76 6.25
CA GLY A 633 25.37 -4.84 5.54
C GLY A 633 25.22 -5.10 4.03
N ALA A 634 25.78 -6.20 3.51
CA ALA A 634 25.70 -6.55 2.09
C ALA A 634 24.30 -7.03 1.68
N SER A 635 24.02 -7.04 0.38
CA SER A 635 22.79 -7.63 -0.15
C SER A 635 23.04 -8.48 -1.39
N LEU A 636 22.33 -9.60 -1.47
CA LEU A 636 22.31 -10.48 -2.63
C LEU A 636 20.89 -10.90 -2.98
N THR A 637 20.46 -10.51 -4.18
CA THR A 637 19.25 -11.04 -4.80
C THR A 637 19.59 -12.16 -5.77
N VAL A 638 18.99 -13.34 -5.55
CA VAL A 638 19.13 -14.52 -6.38
C VAL A 638 17.85 -14.75 -7.18
N GLY A 639 17.89 -14.50 -8.49
CA GLY A 639 16.81 -14.81 -9.43
C GLY A 639 16.85 -16.24 -9.99
N GLY A 640 17.99 -16.92 -9.86
CA GLY A 640 18.24 -18.27 -10.40
C GLY A 640 17.48 -19.37 -9.66
N THR A 641 17.55 -20.63 -10.11
CA THR A 641 16.78 -21.74 -9.49
C THR A 641 17.35 -22.24 -8.15
N SER A 642 18.63 -22.03 -7.88
CA SER A 642 19.31 -22.51 -6.67
C SER A 642 20.69 -21.84 -6.51
N VAL A 643 21.27 -22.00 -5.32
CA VAL A 643 22.66 -21.64 -5.01
C VAL A 643 23.41 -22.94 -4.69
N ASP A 644 24.09 -23.49 -5.70
CA ASP A 644 24.75 -24.80 -5.70
C ASP A 644 26.28 -24.64 -5.84
N ILE A 645 26.89 -23.99 -4.85
CA ILE A 645 28.35 -23.81 -4.73
C ILE A 645 28.89 -24.58 -3.52
N ASN A 646 30.21 -24.77 -3.45
CA ASN A 646 30.84 -25.56 -2.38
C ASN A 646 30.67 -24.94 -0.99
N ASN A 647 30.72 -23.61 -0.88
CA ASN A 647 30.56 -22.89 0.38
C ASN A 647 29.79 -21.59 0.16
N PHE A 648 28.62 -21.47 0.79
CA PHE A 648 27.82 -20.25 0.80
C PHE A 648 27.77 -19.75 2.24
N SER A 649 28.07 -18.48 2.50
CA SER A 649 28.02 -17.88 3.85
C SER A 649 27.23 -16.59 3.82
N ALA A 650 26.20 -16.49 4.69
CA ALA A 650 25.23 -15.39 4.71
C ALA A 650 24.92 -14.86 6.12
N GLU A 651 25.77 -15.16 7.10
CA GLU A 651 25.55 -14.93 8.53
C GLU A 651 26.07 -13.58 9.07
N ALA A 652 26.79 -12.80 8.25
CA ALA A 652 27.36 -11.52 8.66
C ALA A 652 26.28 -10.51 9.06
N ASP A 653 26.59 -9.65 10.04
CA ASP A 653 25.65 -8.67 10.58
C ASP A 653 25.02 -7.79 9.49
N ASP A 654 23.73 -7.52 9.61
CA ASP A 654 22.90 -6.75 8.67
C ASP A 654 22.86 -7.25 7.21
N ASN A 655 23.49 -8.39 6.87
CA ASN A 655 23.41 -8.96 5.52
C ASN A 655 21.98 -9.40 5.17
N THR A 656 21.58 -9.21 3.91
CA THR A 656 20.27 -9.62 3.39
C THR A 656 20.38 -10.46 2.13
N VAL A 657 19.85 -11.69 2.17
CA VAL A 657 19.70 -12.53 0.97
C VAL A 657 18.23 -12.57 0.54
N ILE A 658 18.00 -12.35 -0.75
CA ILE A 658 16.67 -12.30 -1.36
C ILE A 658 16.53 -13.39 -2.43
N TYR A 659 15.61 -14.33 -2.23
CA TYR A 659 15.26 -15.35 -3.21
C TYR A 659 14.05 -14.88 -4.03
N SER A 660 14.29 -14.49 -5.29
CA SER A 660 13.34 -13.75 -6.14
C SER A 660 13.01 -14.42 -7.47
N SER A 661 13.25 -15.72 -7.63
CA SER A 661 12.94 -16.38 -8.90
C SER A 661 11.44 -16.49 -9.16
N THR A 662 11.01 -16.28 -10.41
CA THR A 662 9.67 -16.68 -10.89
C THR A 662 9.58 -18.17 -11.22
N ALA A 663 10.72 -18.87 -11.36
CA ALA A 663 10.78 -20.32 -11.45
C ALA A 663 10.96 -20.92 -10.05
N ASN A 664 10.59 -22.19 -9.85
CA ASN A 664 10.78 -22.85 -8.55
C ASN A 664 12.24 -22.74 -8.11
N GLN A 665 12.42 -22.39 -6.84
CA GLN A 665 13.73 -22.10 -6.28
C GLN A 665 14.01 -22.99 -5.09
N THR A 666 15.26 -23.41 -4.92
CA THR A 666 15.72 -24.11 -3.72
C THR A 666 16.52 -23.14 -2.86
N ILE A 667 16.12 -22.99 -1.61
CA ILE A 667 16.87 -22.19 -0.61
C ILE A 667 18.09 -23.02 -0.18
N ASN A 668 19.26 -22.38 -0.13
CA ASN A 668 20.46 -23.06 0.33
C ASN A 668 20.41 -23.18 1.87
N THR A 669 20.54 -24.40 2.38
CA THR A 669 20.51 -24.69 3.83
C THR A 669 21.87 -25.16 4.36
N SER A 670 22.96 -24.83 3.66
CA SER A 670 24.33 -25.16 4.06
C SER A 670 24.96 -24.09 4.96
N SER A 671 24.32 -22.93 5.09
CA SER A 671 24.67 -21.83 5.98
C SER A 671 23.43 -21.21 6.57
N ASP A 672 23.62 -20.55 7.71
CA ASP A 672 22.65 -19.67 8.33
C ASP A 672 22.57 -18.36 7.54
N TYR A 673 21.46 -17.63 7.71
CA TYR A 673 21.24 -16.31 7.13
C TYR A 673 21.16 -15.27 8.24
N TYR A 674 21.61 -14.04 7.99
CA TYR A 674 21.31 -12.92 8.88
C TYR A 674 19.86 -12.45 8.67
N ASN A 675 19.57 -11.85 7.52
CA ASN A 675 18.21 -11.62 7.03
C ASN A 675 17.92 -12.48 5.79
N LEU A 676 16.72 -13.05 5.71
CA LEU A 676 16.24 -13.77 4.53
C LEU A 676 14.93 -13.18 4.03
N ILE A 677 14.84 -12.93 2.73
CA ILE A 677 13.61 -12.51 2.06
C ILE A 677 13.27 -13.51 0.97
N ILE A 678 12.02 -13.95 0.90
CA ILE A 678 11.47 -14.65 -0.26
C ILE A 678 10.43 -13.79 -0.98
N GLN A 679 10.55 -13.71 -2.31
CA GLN A 679 9.68 -12.93 -3.16
C GLN A 679 9.42 -13.60 -4.53
N GLU A 680 8.56 -13.01 -5.37
CA GLU A 680 8.17 -13.47 -6.73
C GLU A 680 7.30 -14.74 -6.83
N ARG A 681 7.13 -15.34 -8.01
CA ARG A 681 5.99 -16.23 -8.38
C ARG A 681 6.20 -17.74 -8.22
N SER A 682 7.00 -18.20 -7.26
CA SER A 682 7.41 -19.61 -7.28
C SER A 682 7.40 -20.33 -5.95
N THR A 683 7.42 -21.66 -6.03
CA THR A 683 7.65 -22.46 -4.83
C THR A 683 9.11 -22.35 -4.44
N LYS A 684 9.37 -21.80 -3.26
CA LYS A 684 10.67 -21.81 -2.60
C LYS A 684 10.73 -23.09 -1.76
N THR A 685 11.73 -23.93 -2.01
CA THR A 685 11.82 -25.27 -1.45
C THR A 685 12.94 -25.31 -0.42
N LEU A 686 12.62 -25.86 0.76
CA LEU A 686 13.55 -26.09 1.85
C LEU A 686 13.77 -27.59 2.04
N SER A 687 15.03 -28.05 2.05
CA SER A 687 15.38 -29.49 2.18
C SER A 687 16.21 -29.84 3.42
N GLY A 688 16.47 -28.86 4.29
CA GLY A 688 17.19 -29.01 5.55
C GLY A 688 16.71 -27.97 6.57
N GLU A 689 17.26 -28.01 7.78
CA GLU A 689 17.03 -26.99 8.81
C GLU A 689 17.40 -25.59 8.28
N LEU A 690 16.61 -24.57 8.66
CA LEU A 690 16.83 -23.18 8.28
C LEU A 690 17.01 -22.32 9.53
N ASN A 691 18.19 -21.73 9.70
CA ASN A 691 18.43 -20.74 10.75
C ASN A 691 18.58 -19.35 10.14
N ILE A 692 17.91 -18.40 10.75
CA ILE A 692 17.90 -16.98 10.38
C ILE A 692 18.17 -16.21 11.68
N ILE A 693 19.24 -15.43 11.72
CA ILE A 693 19.72 -14.77 12.95
C ILE A 693 18.81 -13.59 13.32
N ASN A 694 18.38 -12.82 12.31
CA ASN A 694 17.46 -11.70 12.45
C ASN A 694 16.14 -12.02 11.75
N ASP A 695 15.73 -11.29 10.71
CA ASP A 695 14.35 -11.34 10.21
C ASP A 695 14.17 -12.28 9.02
N PHE A 696 12.99 -12.94 9.00
CA PHE A 696 12.52 -13.71 7.85
C PHE A 696 11.29 -13.05 7.24
N VAL A 697 11.40 -12.59 5.98
CA VAL A 697 10.32 -11.88 5.30
C VAL A 697 9.78 -12.65 4.10
N ILE A 698 8.46 -12.78 4.01
CA ILE A 698 7.75 -13.17 2.80
C ILE A 698 7.11 -11.91 2.21
N SER A 699 7.66 -11.39 1.12
CA SER A 699 7.13 -10.21 0.41
C SER A 699 6.66 -10.58 -0.99
N ASN A 700 5.39 -10.33 -1.33
CA ASN A 700 4.82 -10.85 -2.58
C ASN A 700 4.39 -9.75 -3.57
N SER A 701 4.99 -9.80 -4.76
CA SER A 701 4.43 -9.20 -5.97
C SER A 701 3.35 -10.11 -6.61
N THR A 702 3.53 -11.45 -6.64
CA THR A 702 2.53 -12.46 -7.05
C THR A 702 2.78 -13.89 -6.47
N ASN A 703 1.76 -14.74 -6.23
CA ASN A 703 1.74 -15.97 -5.34
C ASN A 703 3.11 -16.65 -5.00
N ASN A 704 3.49 -16.69 -3.72
CA ASN A 704 4.62 -17.49 -3.19
C ASN A 704 4.18 -18.67 -2.33
N ASN A 705 4.85 -19.81 -2.48
CA ASN A 705 4.75 -20.94 -1.58
C ASN A 705 6.14 -21.26 -1.00
N LEU A 706 6.35 -21.12 0.31
CA LEU A 706 7.45 -21.81 0.98
C LEU A 706 7.00 -23.24 1.25
N ARG A 707 7.74 -24.23 0.73
CA ARG A 707 7.46 -25.64 0.93
C ARG A 707 8.67 -26.34 1.53
N VAL A 708 8.49 -26.94 2.69
CA VAL A 708 9.49 -27.79 3.33
C VAL A 708 9.32 -29.22 2.82
N ILE A 709 10.42 -29.86 2.40
CA ILE A 709 10.42 -31.24 1.88
C ILE A 709 11.44 -32.10 2.61
N GLY A 710 11.06 -33.34 2.91
CA GLY A 710 11.92 -34.35 3.54
C GLY A 710 12.24 -34.06 5.01
N GLY A 711 12.34 -35.11 5.84
CA GLY A 711 12.82 -35.00 7.22
C GLY A 711 11.94 -34.13 8.17
N ILE A 712 12.48 -33.89 9.37
CA ILE A 712 12.00 -32.91 10.34
C ILE A 712 12.94 -31.72 10.20
N ASN A 713 12.52 -30.69 9.46
CA ASN A 713 13.34 -29.50 9.21
C ASN A 713 12.73 -28.33 9.96
N ASP A 714 13.39 -27.89 11.03
CA ASP A 714 12.96 -26.75 11.81
C ASP A 714 13.27 -25.43 11.06
N ILE A 715 12.45 -24.41 11.30
CA ILE A 715 12.70 -23.04 10.85
C ILE A 715 12.86 -22.18 12.09
N ASN A 716 14.08 -21.69 12.29
CA ASN A 716 14.50 -20.95 13.46
C ASN A 716 14.79 -19.49 13.06
N VAL A 717 13.94 -18.56 13.48
CA VAL A 717 14.10 -17.12 13.24
C VAL A 717 14.44 -16.44 14.56
N GLY A 718 15.60 -15.82 14.65
CA GLY A 718 16.04 -15.10 15.85
C GLY A 718 15.35 -13.75 16.02
N GLY A 719 15.01 -13.08 14.91
CA GLY A 719 14.16 -11.89 14.85
C GLY A 719 12.71 -12.22 14.49
N ASP A 720 12.08 -11.37 13.70
CA ASP A 720 10.67 -11.45 13.37
C ASP A 720 10.42 -12.25 12.08
N PHE A 721 9.32 -13.01 12.06
CA PHE A 721 8.75 -13.56 10.84
C PHE A 721 7.64 -12.64 10.33
N ILE A 722 7.87 -12.03 9.17
CA ILE A 722 7.00 -10.99 8.61
C ILE A 722 6.42 -11.46 7.28
N VAL A 723 5.11 -11.37 7.12
CA VAL A 723 4.41 -11.66 5.86
C VAL A 723 3.74 -10.39 5.34
N SER A 724 4.29 -9.84 4.25
CA SER A 724 3.78 -8.64 3.55
C SER A 724 3.31 -9.02 2.14
N ASN A 725 2.16 -9.69 2.07
CA ASN A 725 1.61 -10.22 0.83
C ASN A 725 0.47 -9.35 0.26
N ASP A 726 0.78 -8.16 -0.22
CA ASP A 726 -0.26 -7.18 -0.63
C ASP A 726 -0.96 -7.52 -1.94
N ASN A 727 -0.23 -8.18 -2.85
CA ASN A 727 -0.73 -8.41 -4.21
C ASN A 727 -1.40 -9.79 -4.37
N ASN A 728 -0.87 -10.83 -3.72
CA ASN A 728 -1.31 -12.22 -3.92
C ASN A 728 -1.23 -13.09 -2.67
N ASN A 729 -1.90 -14.25 -2.72
CA ASN A 729 -1.92 -15.20 -1.62
C ASN A 729 -0.52 -15.78 -1.38
N ALA A 730 -0.22 -16.11 -0.12
CA ALA A 730 1.03 -16.80 0.23
C ALA A 730 0.74 -18.06 1.04
N ARG A 731 1.70 -18.99 1.05
CA ARG A 731 1.60 -20.22 1.83
C ARG A 731 2.96 -20.61 2.39
N LEU A 732 2.99 -20.98 3.65
CA LEU A 732 4.08 -21.71 4.27
C LEU A 732 3.58 -23.13 4.60
N ASP A 733 4.25 -24.14 4.03
CA ASP A 733 3.90 -25.55 4.17
C ASP A 733 5.05 -26.33 4.81
N GLN A 734 5.04 -26.40 6.15
CA GLN A 734 5.98 -27.15 6.98
C GLN A 734 5.23 -28.29 7.68
N THR A 735 4.89 -29.36 6.96
CA THR A 735 4.14 -30.48 7.57
C THR A 735 4.93 -31.26 8.62
N THR A 736 6.25 -31.05 8.72
CA THR A 736 7.18 -31.69 9.64
C THR A 736 8.22 -30.67 10.12
N GLY A 737 8.59 -30.71 11.40
CA GLY A 737 9.48 -29.70 12.01
C GLY A 737 8.72 -28.53 12.64
N ASN A 738 9.38 -27.86 13.58
CA ASN A 738 8.83 -26.76 14.36
C ASN A 738 9.18 -25.41 13.71
N PHE A 739 8.33 -24.41 13.94
CA PHE A 739 8.60 -23.03 13.56
C PHE A 739 8.79 -22.19 14.83
N GLN A 740 9.86 -21.40 14.89
CA GLN A 740 10.07 -20.44 15.95
C GLN A 740 10.51 -19.07 15.41
N ALA A 741 9.99 -18.00 16.01
CA ALA A 741 10.36 -16.61 15.72
C ALA A 741 10.22 -15.73 16.97
N SER A 742 10.95 -14.62 17.08
CA SER A 742 10.74 -13.65 18.15
C SER A 742 9.32 -13.13 18.13
N ASN A 743 8.83 -12.66 16.98
CA ASN A 743 7.42 -12.37 16.75
C ASN A 743 6.98 -12.89 15.37
N ILE A 744 5.69 -13.12 15.20
CA ILE A 744 5.07 -13.41 13.90
C ILE A 744 4.10 -12.28 13.57
N SER A 745 4.33 -11.62 12.45
CA SER A 745 3.49 -10.53 11.94
C SER A 745 2.98 -10.84 10.54
N ILE A 746 1.66 -11.03 10.39
CA ILE A 746 1.01 -11.21 9.10
C ILE A 746 0.28 -9.91 8.75
N LEU A 747 0.89 -9.11 7.87
CA LEU A 747 0.50 -7.73 7.58
C LEU A 747 -0.13 -7.54 6.18
N GLY A 748 -0.04 -8.54 5.31
CA GLY A 748 -0.53 -8.40 3.93
C GLY A 748 -2.04 -8.60 3.76
N ASP A 749 -2.62 -7.86 2.83
CA ASP A 749 -4.06 -7.83 2.54
C ASP A 749 -4.60 -9.01 1.70
N ARG A 750 -3.83 -10.10 1.58
CA ARG A 750 -4.18 -11.29 0.81
C ARG A 750 -4.11 -12.54 1.65
N ALA A 751 -4.74 -13.62 1.20
CA ALA A 751 -4.84 -14.82 2.01
C ALA A 751 -3.45 -15.43 2.28
N PHE A 752 -3.18 -15.76 3.54
CA PHE A 752 -1.99 -16.49 3.94
C PHE A 752 -2.39 -17.81 4.60
N THR A 753 -1.74 -18.90 4.21
CA THR A 753 -1.87 -20.19 4.89
C THR A 753 -0.57 -20.58 5.55
N PHE A 754 -0.59 -20.76 6.87
CA PHE A 754 0.54 -21.18 7.66
C PHE A 754 0.31 -22.60 8.18
N ILE A 755 1.09 -23.55 7.68
CA ILE A 755 1.10 -24.92 8.19
C ILE A 755 2.46 -25.21 8.82
N SER A 756 2.47 -25.65 10.07
CA SER A 756 3.64 -26.13 10.80
C SER A 756 3.29 -27.34 11.66
N ASN A 757 4.28 -28.07 12.22
CA ASN A 757 3.99 -29.03 13.30
C ASN A 757 3.67 -28.30 14.62
N SER A 758 4.51 -27.34 15.00
CA SER A 758 4.29 -26.45 16.14
C SER A 758 4.81 -25.06 15.82
N ILE A 759 4.22 -24.05 16.44
CA ILE A 759 4.65 -22.65 16.30
C ILE A 759 4.95 -22.09 17.68
N THR A 760 6.13 -21.53 17.87
CA THR A 760 6.51 -20.83 19.11
C THR A 760 6.91 -19.41 18.77
N THR A 761 6.30 -18.42 19.43
CA THR A 761 6.63 -17.02 19.21
C THR A 761 6.36 -16.17 20.45
N GLY A 762 6.88 -14.95 20.49
CA GLY A 762 6.41 -13.89 21.38
C GLY A 762 5.02 -13.48 20.95
N ASP A 763 4.89 -12.35 20.26
CA ASP A 763 3.58 -11.92 19.76
C ASP A 763 3.24 -12.57 18.41
N PHE A 764 2.00 -13.05 18.28
CA PHE A 764 1.42 -13.51 17.03
C PHE A 764 0.34 -12.54 16.56
N GLU A 765 0.67 -11.72 15.59
CA GLU A 765 -0.19 -10.66 15.05
C GLU A 765 -0.66 -10.97 13.63
N ILE A 766 -1.95 -10.74 13.40
CA ILE A 766 -2.60 -10.81 12.09
C ILE A 766 -3.35 -9.51 11.87
N ASP A 767 -2.80 -8.66 11.00
CA ASP A 767 -3.33 -7.33 10.67
C ASP A 767 -3.47 -7.17 9.16
N GLY A 768 -4.43 -7.89 8.57
CA GLY A 768 -4.78 -7.67 7.17
C GLY A 768 -6.22 -8.03 6.86
N ASN A 769 -6.66 -7.68 5.66
CA ASN A 769 -8.07 -7.62 5.31
C ASN A 769 -8.59 -8.84 4.52
N ASN A 770 -7.96 -10.01 4.66
CA ASN A 770 -8.31 -11.22 3.91
C ASN A 770 -8.59 -12.44 4.79
N THR A 771 -8.63 -13.63 4.19
CA THR A 771 -8.75 -14.90 4.93
C THR A 771 -7.39 -15.50 5.24
N TYR A 772 -7.07 -15.68 6.51
CA TYR A 772 -5.85 -16.31 7.02
C TYR A 772 -6.19 -17.70 7.55
N THR A 773 -5.35 -18.69 7.26
CA THR A 773 -5.54 -20.06 7.77
C THR A 773 -4.28 -20.50 8.49
N ILE A 774 -4.39 -20.72 9.80
CA ILE A 774 -3.29 -21.17 10.64
C ILE A 774 -3.55 -22.63 11.05
N THR A 775 -2.57 -23.50 10.86
CA THR A 775 -2.68 -24.93 11.19
C THR A 775 -1.34 -25.46 11.69
N ALA A 776 -1.28 -25.67 13.00
CA ALA A 776 -0.27 -26.45 13.70
C ALA A 776 -0.94 -27.44 14.68
N ALA A 777 -0.16 -28.38 15.20
CA ALA A 777 -0.62 -29.24 16.30
C ALA A 777 -0.78 -28.42 17.59
N GLU A 778 0.20 -27.54 17.88
CA GLU A 778 0.21 -26.68 19.05
C GLU A 778 0.91 -25.35 18.76
N ILE A 779 0.40 -24.27 19.33
CA ILE A 779 0.93 -22.91 19.21
C ILE A 779 1.19 -22.35 20.59
N PHE A 780 2.38 -21.80 20.81
CA PHE A 780 2.79 -21.08 22.01
C PHE A 780 3.07 -19.62 21.64
N THR A 781 2.36 -18.70 22.28
CA THR A 781 2.51 -17.26 22.02
C THR A 781 2.28 -16.47 23.31
N ASP A 782 2.90 -15.31 23.42
CA ASP A 782 2.61 -14.35 24.48
C ASP A 782 1.24 -13.71 24.22
N ASN A 783 1.05 -13.00 23.11
CA ASN A 783 -0.24 -12.43 22.72
C ASN A 783 -0.68 -12.96 21.34
N LEU A 784 -1.97 -13.24 21.19
CA LEU A 784 -2.58 -13.50 19.89
C LEU A 784 -3.49 -12.33 19.52
N ASN A 785 -3.04 -11.53 18.54
CA ASN A 785 -3.70 -10.31 18.12
C ASN A 785 -4.25 -10.48 16.71
N VAL A 786 -5.56 -10.28 16.52
CA VAL A 786 -6.21 -10.28 15.21
C VAL A 786 -6.87 -8.92 14.99
N LYS A 787 -6.17 -8.05 14.27
CA LYS A 787 -6.40 -6.59 14.24
C LYS A 787 -6.70 -6.02 12.85
N GLY A 788 -6.79 -6.84 11.81
CA GLY A 788 -7.24 -6.38 10.49
C GLY A 788 -8.76 -6.26 10.38
N GLU A 789 -9.29 -6.19 9.16
CA GLU A 789 -10.72 -6.38 8.85
C GLU A 789 -11.02 -7.80 8.30
N GLY A 790 -10.04 -8.71 8.38
CA GLY A 790 -10.07 -10.04 7.78
C GLY A 790 -10.74 -11.15 8.60
N THR A 791 -10.66 -12.37 8.08
CA THR A 791 -11.08 -13.62 8.75
C THR A 791 -9.87 -14.50 9.04
N THR A 792 -9.62 -14.84 10.30
CA THR A 792 -8.61 -15.82 10.72
C THR A 792 -9.28 -17.13 11.07
N ASN A 793 -8.97 -18.21 10.35
CA ASN A 793 -9.37 -19.57 10.71
C ASN A 793 -8.20 -20.28 11.39
N PHE A 794 -8.39 -20.69 12.64
CA PHE A 794 -7.32 -21.19 13.50
C PHE A 794 -7.56 -22.67 13.86
N SER A 795 -6.85 -23.58 13.21
CA SER A 795 -7.02 -25.04 13.34
C SER A 795 -5.93 -25.67 14.22
N SER A 796 -5.78 -25.18 15.46
CA SER A 796 -4.69 -25.58 16.35
C SER A 796 -5.07 -25.49 17.81
N ASN A 797 -4.40 -26.29 18.65
CA ASN A 797 -4.36 -25.99 20.08
C ASN A 797 -3.47 -24.75 20.28
N ALA A 798 -3.87 -23.85 21.18
CA ALA A 798 -3.15 -22.61 21.45
C ALA A 798 -2.95 -22.42 22.96
N ASN A 799 -1.72 -22.12 23.36
CA ASN A 799 -1.35 -21.65 24.68
C ASN A 799 -0.88 -20.19 24.54
N ILE A 800 -1.72 -19.28 25.00
CA ILE A 800 -1.54 -17.84 24.92
C ILE A 800 -1.22 -17.35 26.34
N SER A 801 0.02 -16.94 26.61
CA SER A 801 0.48 -16.57 27.95
C SER A 801 -0.22 -15.31 28.49
N ASN A 802 -0.57 -14.39 27.59
CA ASN A 802 -1.25 -13.14 27.89
C ASN A 802 -2.65 -13.11 27.25
N ASN A 803 -2.90 -12.22 26.28
CA ASN A 803 -4.23 -11.89 25.81
C ASN A 803 -4.54 -12.51 24.44
N LEU A 804 -5.83 -12.80 24.23
CA LEU A 804 -6.42 -12.95 22.90
C LEU A 804 -7.21 -11.67 22.59
N GLU A 805 -6.75 -10.90 21.59
CA GLU A 805 -7.34 -9.63 21.21
C GLU A 805 -7.83 -9.69 19.75
N ILE A 806 -9.11 -9.38 19.53
CA ILE A 806 -9.74 -9.38 18.20
C ILE A 806 -10.39 -8.02 17.99
N GLU A 807 -9.83 -7.19 17.13
CA GLU A 807 -10.24 -5.79 16.96
C GLU A 807 -10.58 -5.45 15.50
N ASN A 808 -10.88 -4.17 15.23
CA ASN A 808 -11.08 -3.62 13.88
C ASN A 808 -12.05 -4.41 12.98
N SER A 809 -13.13 -4.95 13.54
CA SER A 809 -14.11 -5.78 12.80
C SER A 809 -13.55 -7.10 12.24
N SER A 810 -12.41 -7.57 12.75
CA SER A 810 -11.87 -8.90 12.45
C SER A 810 -12.77 -10.04 12.90
N THR A 811 -12.69 -11.16 12.18
CA THR A 811 -13.32 -12.44 12.56
C THR A 811 -12.25 -13.47 12.94
N PHE A 812 -12.32 -14.02 14.14
CA PHE A 812 -11.56 -15.18 14.58
C PHE A 812 -12.46 -16.41 14.65
N ASN A 813 -12.14 -17.43 13.85
CA ASN A 813 -12.85 -18.69 13.82
C ASN A 813 -11.99 -19.81 14.40
N ILE A 814 -12.55 -20.56 15.33
CA ILE A 814 -11.98 -21.82 15.80
C ILE A 814 -12.22 -22.90 14.76
N GLY A 815 -11.12 -23.34 14.17
CA GLY A 815 -11.03 -24.39 13.16
C GLY A 815 -11.40 -23.96 11.74
N SER A 816 -10.81 -24.64 10.77
CA SER A 816 -11.27 -24.75 9.36
C SER A 816 -11.37 -26.22 8.93
N THR A 817 -10.81 -27.14 9.73
CA THR A 817 -10.86 -28.59 9.57
C THR A 817 -11.59 -29.21 10.77
N ALA A 818 -12.32 -30.31 10.57
CA ALA A 818 -12.97 -31.00 11.70
C ALA A 818 -11.94 -31.52 12.71
N GLY A 819 -12.18 -31.28 14.00
CA GLY A 819 -11.26 -31.60 15.08
C GLY A 819 -11.70 -30.99 16.40
N THR A 820 -11.04 -31.34 17.48
CA THR A 820 -11.20 -30.69 18.79
C THR A 820 -9.99 -29.81 19.04
N TYR A 821 -10.22 -28.57 19.46
CA TYR A 821 -9.19 -27.56 19.67
C TYR A 821 -9.32 -26.97 21.08
N GLN A 822 -8.19 -26.74 21.73
CA GLN A 822 -8.09 -26.17 23.06
C GLN A 822 -7.33 -24.84 23.01
N PHE A 823 -7.92 -23.80 23.60
CA PHE A 823 -7.31 -22.48 23.75
C PHE A 823 -7.13 -22.21 25.24
N ASN A 824 -5.89 -22.07 25.69
CA ASN A 824 -5.54 -21.70 27.06
C ASN A 824 -5.04 -20.26 27.06
N ILE A 825 -5.75 -19.35 27.74
CA ILE A 825 -5.51 -17.91 27.71
C ILE A 825 -5.15 -17.45 29.11
N GLY A 826 -3.91 -17.01 29.29
CA GLY A 826 -3.33 -16.67 30.59
C GLY A 826 -3.86 -15.37 31.20
N ASN A 827 -4.35 -14.44 30.38
CA ASN A 827 -4.98 -13.20 30.81
C ASN A 827 -6.40 -13.07 30.22
N ASP A 828 -6.62 -12.04 29.39
CA ASP A 828 -7.95 -11.59 28.98
C ASP A 828 -8.29 -12.05 27.54
N ILE A 829 -9.60 -12.20 27.27
CA ILE A 829 -10.15 -12.21 25.92
C ILE A 829 -10.81 -10.86 25.67
N ILE A 830 -10.42 -10.19 24.59
CA ILE A 830 -10.93 -8.88 24.21
C ILE A 830 -11.46 -8.96 22.78
N THR A 831 -12.72 -8.57 22.58
CA THR A 831 -13.29 -8.41 21.23
C THR A 831 -13.83 -7.00 21.05
N GLY A 832 -13.33 -6.30 20.04
CA GLY A 832 -13.71 -4.95 19.67
C GLY A 832 -15.09 -4.87 18.98
N THR A 833 -15.55 -3.64 18.78
CA THR A 833 -16.81 -3.37 18.04
C THR A 833 -16.71 -3.92 16.62
N GLY A 834 -17.73 -4.64 16.16
CA GLY A 834 -17.77 -5.26 14.83
C GLY A 834 -16.99 -6.59 14.73
N SER A 835 -16.11 -6.88 15.67
CA SER A 835 -15.28 -8.09 15.66
C SER A 835 -16.06 -9.32 16.11
N THR A 836 -15.64 -10.51 15.65
CA THR A 836 -16.31 -11.78 15.94
C THR A 836 -15.32 -12.83 16.44
N LEU A 837 -15.66 -13.52 17.53
CA LEU A 837 -15.06 -14.80 17.93
C LEU A 837 -16.11 -15.91 17.78
N GLY A 838 -15.83 -16.92 16.96
CA GLY A 838 -16.80 -17.97 16.66
C GLY A 838 -16.23 -19.36 16.38
N VAL A 839 -17.13 -20.33 16.20
CA VAL A 839 -16.83 -21.73 15.85
C VAL A 839 -17.45 -22.12 14.51
N ILE A 840 -16.65 -22.66 13.58
CA ILE A 840 -17.14 -23.00 12.23
C ILE A 840 -17.03 -24.49 11.87
N VAL A 841 -16.31 -25.29 12.67
CA VAL A 841 -16.08 -26.72 12.40
C VAL A 841 -16.73 -27.63 13.44
N ASN A 842 -16.78 -28.93 13.12
CA ASN A 842 -17.27 -29.95 14.03
C ASN A 842 -16.21 -30.28 15.09
N GLY A 843 -16.61 -30.22 16.35
CA GLY A 843 -15.78 -30.44 17.53
C GLY A 843 -16.47 -29.92 18.78
N LEU A 844 -16.15 -30.54 19.92
CA LEU A 844 -16.37 -29.93 21.24
C LEU A 844 -15.05 -29.25 21.61
N HIS A 845 -14.94 -27.96 21.30
CA HIS A 845 -13.75 -27.16 21.59
C HIS A 845 -13.81 -26.63 23.03
N THR A 846 -12.68 -26.13 23.54
CA THR A 846 -12.62 -25.54 24.88
C THR A 846 -11.77 -24.28 24.85
N ILE A 847 -12.30 -23.20 25.44
CA ILE A 847 -11.56 -21.97 25.71
C ILE A 847 -11.43 -21.83 27.23
N THR A 848 -10.23 -21.97 27.75
CA THR A 848 -9.89 -21.73 29.15
C THR A 848 -9.30 -20.34 29.29
N VAL A 849 -9.86 -19.51 30.17
CA VAL A 849 -9.40 -18.15 30.44
C VAL A 849 -9.09 -17.97 31.93
N ASN A 850 -8.00 -17.28 32.23
CA ASN A 850 -7.53 -17.06 33.59
C ASN A 850 -7.86 -15.65 34.13
N LYS A 851 -8.29 -14.71 33.29
CA LYS A 851 -8.80 -13.39 33.73
C LYS A 851 -10.14 -13.06 33.07
N ASN A 852 -10.26 -11.94 32.37
CA ASN A 852 -11.54 -11.38 31.96
C ASN A 852 -11.93 -11.76 30.53
N VAL A 853 -13.22 -11.63 30.24
CA VAL A 853 -13.78 -11.73 28.88
C VAL A 853 -14.55 -10.45 28.62
N PHE A 854 -14.01 -9.56 27.79
CA PHE A 854 -14.62 -8.29 27.40
C PHE A 854 -15.07 -8.33 25.94
N VAL A 855 -16.37 -8.17 25.70
CA VAL A 855 -16.98 -8.33 24.38
C VAL A 855 -17.77 -7.09 23.98
N ASN A 856 -17.31 -6.40 22.94
CA ASN A 856 -18.04 -5.30 22.30
C ASN A 856 -18.57 -5.68 20.89
N GLY A 857 -18.23 -6.88 20.41
CA GLY A 857 -18.67 -7.43 19.13
C GLY A 857 -19.56 -8.67 19.30
N VAL A 858 -19.27 -9.72 18.53
CA VAL A 858 -19.96 -11.02 18.57
C VAL A 858 -19.05 -12.05 19.23
N PHE A 859 -19.55 -12.70 20.28
CA PHE A 859 -18.91 -13.85 20.91
C PHE A 859 -19.88 -15.03 20.80
N ASP A 860 -19.69 -15.89 19.80
CA ASP A 860 -20.62 -16.97 19.46
C ASP A 860 -19.93 -18.33 19.32
N LEU A 861 -19.82 -19.01 20.46
CA LEU A 861 -19.20 -20.32 20.57
C LEU A 861 -20.19 -21.49 20.38
N PHE A 862 -21.38 -21.25 19.83
CA PHE A 862 -22.35 -22.31 19.59
C PHE A 862 -23.12 -22.11 18.30
N VAL A 863 -23.00 -23.08 17.37
CA VAL A 863 -23.85 -23.11 16.18
C VAL A 863 -24.83 -24.29 16.21
N ASN A 864 -24.36 -25.45 16.65
CA ASN A 864 -25.18 -26.62 16.92
C ASN A 864 -24.43 -27.58 17.85
N THR A 865 -25.05 -28.72 18.21
CA THR A 865 -24.47 -29.72 19.11
C THR A 865 -23.21 -30.42 18.58
N SER A 866 -22.87 -30.26 17.31
CA SER A 866 -21.62 -30.77 16.74
C SER A 866 -20.56 -29.68 16.53
N ARG A 867 -20.93 -28.40 16.52
CA ARG A 867 -20.03 -27.25 16.34
C ARG A 867 -20.16 -26.27 17.51
N ASN A 868 -19.32 -26.46 18.52
CA ASN A 868 -19.44 -25.74 19.78
C ASN A 868 -18.12 -25.63 20.53
N ALA A 869 -18.03 -24.61 21.40
CA ALA A 869 -16.96 -24.51 22.39
C ALA A 869 -17.52 -24.15 23.78
N SER A 870 -16.96 -24.79 24.79
CA SER A 870 -17.22 -24.48 26.20
C SER A 870 -16.26 -23.40 26.68
N LEU A 871 -16.76 -22.45 27.48
CA LEU A 871 -15.96 -21.41 28.13
C LEU A 871 -15.66 -21.83 29.58
N VAL A 872 -14.37 -21.89 29.92
CA VAL A 872 -13.88 -22.41 31.20
C VAL A 872 -13.06 -21.35 31.93
N PHE A 873 -13.36 -21.13 33.21
CA PHE A 873 -12.56 -20.30 34.11
C PHE A 873 -11.79 -21.18 35.09
N ASN A 874 -10.48 -20.92 35.25
CA ASN A 874 -9.59 -21.80 36.02
C ASN A 874 -8.64 -21.08 37.00
N SER A 875 -8.70 -19.75 37.12
CA SER A 875 -7.81 -18.99 37.99
C SER A 875 -8.42 -18.67 39.36
N ASP A 876 -7.55 -18.50 40.36
CA ASP A 876 -7.88 -18.00 41.70
C ASP A 876 -7.95 -16.47 41.76
N ILE A 877 -7.91 -15.78 40.61
CA ILE A 877 -8.10 -14.34 40.48
C ILE A 877 -9.56 -14.05 40.10
N PRO A 878 -10.19 -12.98 40.62
CA PRO A 878 -11.52 -12.58 40.17
C PRO A 878 -11.58 -12.31 38.67
N HIS A 879 -12.63 -12.82 38.02
CA HIS A 879 -12.89 -12.69 36.60
C HIS A 879 -14.11 -11.80 36.34
N THR A 880 -14.12 -11.12 35.20
CA THR A 880 -15.27 -10.35 34.72
C THR A 880 -15.66 -10.81 33.32
N ILE A 881 -16.94 -11.09 33.10
CA ILE A 881 -17.54 -11.15 31.77
C ILE A 881 -18.27 -9.83 31.56
N GLY A 882 -17.82 -9.00 30.62
CA GLY A 882 -18.31 -7.64 30.44
C GLY A 882 -18.27 -7.15 29.00
N GLY A 883 -18.55 -5.86 28.82
CA GLY A 883 -18.64 -5.20 27.51
C GLY A 883 -20.08 -4.94 27.08
N SER A 884 -20.27 -4.58 25.81
CA SER A 884 -21.57 -4.35 25.18
C SER A 884 -21.73 -5.23 23.94
N PRO A 885 -21.88 -6.56 24.10
CA PRO A 885 -21.91 -7.49 22.97
C PRO A 885 -23.16 -7.33 22.11
N VAL A 886 -23.02 -7.56 20.80
CA VAL A 886 -24.16 -7.81 19.91
C VAL A 886 -24.80 -9.15 20.26
N SER A 887 -23.96 -10.16 20.58
CA SER A 887 -24.40 -11.43 21.12
C SER A 887 -23.29 -12.07 21.94
N PHE A 888 -23.65 -12.67 23.07
CA PHE A 888 -22.78 -13.53 23.88
C PHE A 888 -23.43 -14.91 24.04
N ARG A 889 -22.92 -15.89 23.29
CA ARG A 889 -23.44 -17.26 23.29
C ARG A 889 -22.30 -18.26 23.46
N VAL A 890 -22.47 -19.18 24.39
CA VAL A 890 -21.53 -20.29 24.67
C VAL A 890 -22.25 -21.63 24.67
N PHE A 891 -21.50 -22.72 24.56
CA PHE A 891 -22.04 -24.04 24.84
C PHE A 891 -22.13 -24.26 26.34
N ASP A 892 -21.10 -24.80 26.99
CA ASP A 892 -21.07 -24.84 28.44
C ASP A 892 -20.37 -23.61 29.02
N LEU A 893 -20.84 -23.17 30.19
CA LEU A 893 -20.11 -22.25 31.06
C LEU A 893 -19.64 -23.03 32.28
N ARG A 894 -18.32 -23.11 32.47
CA ARG A 894 -17.71 -23.88 33.54
C ARG A 894 -16.75 -23.04 34.36
N LEU A 895 -16.99 -22.98 35.67
CA LEU A 895 -16.06 -22.45 36.65
C LEU A 895 -15.43 -23.66 37.34
N ASN A 896 -14.14 -23.92 37.09
CA ASN A 896 -13.47 -25.07 37.70
C ASN A 896 -13.42 -24.96 39.23
N PRO A 897 -13.33 -26.10 39.96
CA PRO A 897 -13.14 -26.08 41.40
C PRO A 897 -11.95 -25.21 41.81
N GLY A 898 -12.15 -24.35 42.80
CA GLY A 898 -11.16 -23.39 43.28
C GLY A 898 -10.95 -22.15 42.42
N SER A 899 -11.65 -22.01 41.28
CA SER A 899 -11.67 -20.73 40.56
C SER A 899 -12.32 -19.63 41.43
N ASN A 900 -11.92 -18.37 41.27
CA ASN A 900 -12.48 -17.27 42.09
C ASN A 900 -13.88 -16.86 41.58
N THR A 901 -14.32 -15.67 41.99
CA THR A 901 -15.57 -15.05 41.57
C THR A 901 -15.50 -14.66 40.11
N THR A 902 -16.42 -15.17 39.31
CA THR A 902 -16.69 -14.70 37.94
C THR A 902 -17.92 -13.82 37.96
N THR A 903 -17.76 -12.53 37.66
CA THR A 903 -18.86 -11.56 37.63
C THR A 903 -19.37 -11.37 36.20
N ALA A 904 -20.62 -11.73 35.94
CA ALA A 904 -21.30 -11.50 34.67
C ALA A 904 -22.04 -10.16 34.69
N ASN A 905 -21.49 -9.18 33.98
CA ASN A 905 -22.04 -7.84 33.80
C ASN A 905 -22.86 -7.69 32.50
N ILE A 906 -23.27 -8.82 31.92
CA ILE A 906 -24.02 -8.90 30.66
C ILE A 906 -25.00 -10.07 30.71
N ASP A 907 -25.99 -10.06 29.84
CA ASP A 907 -26.85 -11.23 29.58
C ASP A 907 -26.03 -12.33 28.88
N MET A 908 -26.34 -13.59 29.19
CA MET A 908 -25.63 -14.75 28.61
C MET A 908 -26.61 -15.76 28.05
N ILE A 909 -26.31 -16.29 26.87
CA ILE A 909 -27.01 -17.44 26.27
C ILE A 909 -26.09 -18.66 26.37
N ILE A 910 -26.49 -19.64 27.17
CA ILE A 910 -25.74 -20.86 27.46
C ILE A 910 -26.52 -22.02 26.83
N ALA A 911 -26.09 -22.41 25.63
CA ALA A 911 -26.73 -23.48 24.87
C ALA A 911 -26.48 -24.87 25.49
N GLY A 912 -25.52 -24.95 26.41
CA GLY A 912 -25.17 -26.13 27.18
C GLY A 912 -25.48 -26.00 28.66
N SER A 913 -24.66 -26.65 29.49
CA SER A 913 -24.83 -26.72 30.93
C SER A 913 -24.05 -25.60 31.63
N VAL A 914 -24.47 -25.27 32.84
CA VAL A 914 -23.70 -24.45 33.77
C VAL A 914 -23.08 -25.36 34.82
N GLU A 915 -21.77 -25.25 35.00
CA GLU A 915 -20.99 -25.97 36.01
C GLU A 915 -20.27 -24.97 36.92
N ILE A 916 -20.64 -24.90 38.19
CA ILE A 916 -19.94 -24.09 39.20
C ILE A 916 -19.26 -25.05 40.17
N GLY A 917 -17.93 -25.16 40.08
CA GLY A 917 -17.14 -26.05 40.92
C GLY A 917 -17.05 -25.59 42.37
N ALA A 918 -16.71 -26.53 43.26
CA ALA A 918 -16.52 -26.23 44.68
C ALA A 918 -15.52 -25.09 44.91
N GLY A 919 -15.90 -24.11 45.73
CA GLY A 919 -15.10 -22.91 46.02
C GLY A 919 -15.20 -21.78 44.99
N ALA A 920 -15.82 -22.01 43.84
CA ALA A 920 -16.07 -20.98 42.84
C ALA A 920 -17.34 -20.18 43.11
N THR A 921 -17.38 -18.94 42.63
CA THR A 921 -18.57 -18.08 42.72
C THR A 921 -18.97 -17.56 41.33
N LEU A 922 -20.20 -17.80 40.91
CA LEU A 922 -20.80 -17.09 39.78
C LEU A 922 -21.63 -15.92 40.32
N ASN A 923 -21.18 -14.69 40.09
CA ASN A 923 -21.96 -13.49 40.36
C ASN A 923 -22.68 -13.06 39.08
N ALA A 924 -23.93 -13.48 38.94
CA ALA A 924 -24.80 -13.22 37.79
C ALA A 924 -25.38 -11.79 37.77
N GLY A 925 -25.26 -11.04 38.86
CA GLY A 925 -25.81 -9.68 38.95
C GLY A 925 -27.32 -9.64 38.69
N SER A 926 -27.80 -8.55 38.08
CA SER A 926 -29.21 -8.30 37.75
C SER A 926 -29.60 -8.71 36.33
N HIS A 927 -28.77 -9.51 35.66
CA HIS A 927 -28.91 -9.85 34.24
C HIS A 927 -29.85 -11.03 34.01
N THR A 928 -30.26 -11.23 32.76
CA THR A 928 -31.05 -12.39 32.33
C THR A 928 -30.15 -13.40 31.63
N HIS A 929 -30.06 -14.61 32.20
CA HIS A 929 -29.27 -15.69 31.63
C HIS A 929 -30.16 -16.82 31.15
N THR A 930 -29.91 -17.33 29.94
CA THR A 930 -30.65 -18.45 29.38
C THR A 930 -29.79 -19.71 29.39
N VAL A 931 -30.33 -20.83 29.90
CA VAL A 931 -29.64 -22.12 30.01
C VAL A 931 -30.48 -23.20 29.34
N ALA A 932 -29.90 -23.89 28.36
CA ALA A 932 -30.61 -24.90 27.57
C ALA A 932 -30.37 -26.35 28.01
N MET A 933 -29.32 -26.64 28.80
CA MET A 933 -29.09 -27.97 29.38
C MET A 933 -29.15 -27.95 30.92
N ASN A 934 -28.19 -28.55 31.63
CA ASN A 934 -28.33 -28.80 33.07
C ASN A 934 -27.74 -27.67 33.92
N TRP A 935 -28.19 -27.60 35.17
CA TRP A 935 -27.60 -26.74 36.20
C TRP A 935 -26.89 -27.60 37.24
N ASN A 936 -25.58 -27.44 37.35
CA ASN A 936 -24.74 -28.14 38.31
C ASN A 936 -23.97 -27.11 39.15
N ASN A 937 -24.35 -26.93 40.42
CA ASN A 937 -23.66 -26.02 41.33
C ASN A 937 -23.12 -26.76 42.56
N GLU A 938 -21.80 -26.76 42.73
CA GLU A 938 -21.07 -27.17 43.95
C GLU A 938 -20.39 -25.98 44.66
N GLY A 939 -20.47 -24.77 44.08
CA GLY A 939 -19.95 -23.52 44.62
C GLY A 939 -21.06 -22.56 45.07
N LEU A 940 -20.91 -21.27 44.75
CA LEU A 940 -21.84 -20.21 45.13
C LEU A 940 -22.42 -19.50 43.89
N LEU A 941 -23.74 -19.36 43.83
CA LEU A 941 -24.41 -18.40 42.96
C LEU A 941 -24.72 -17.13 43.75
N VAL A 942 -24.40 -15.96 43.19
CA VAL A 942 -24.91 -14.67 43.63
C VAL A 942 -25.72 -14.07 42.50
N SER A 943 -27.02 -13.84 42.69
CA SER A 943 -27.88 -13.31 41.64
C SER A 943 -28.97 -12.40 42.23
N SER A 944 -29.27 -11.33 41.51
CA SER A 944 -30.48 -10.51 41.66
C SER A 944 -31.29 -10.44 40.35
N GLY A 945 -30.92 -11.26 39.37
CA GLY A 945 -31.46 -11.29 38.02
C GLY A 945 -32.44 -12.44 37.78
N THR A 946 -32.49 -12.92 36.54
CA THR A 946 -33.41 -13.97 36.09
C THR A 946 -32.67 -15.08 35.36
N PHE A 947 -32.95 -16.33 35.70
CA PHE A 947 -32.50 -17.49 34.93
C PHE A 947 -33.67 -18.10 34.13
N ILE A 948 -33.49 -18.25 32.82
CA ILE A 948 -34.46 -18.87 31.92
C ILE A 948 -33.95 -20.25 31.52
N PHE A 949 -34.66 -21.30 31.92
CA PHE A 949 -34.41 -22.68 31.55
C PHE A 949 -35.31 -23.06 30.38
N ASN A 950 -34.75 -23.02 29.16
CA ASN A 950 -35.50 -23.12 27.90
C ASN A 950 -35.26 -24.43 27.13
N GLY A 951 -34.54 -25.39 27.73
CA GLY A 951 -34.24 -26.68 27.14
C GLY A 951 -35.46 -27.61 27.09
N GLY A 952 -35.35 -28.72 26.37
CA GLY A 952 -36.37 -29.77 26.40
C GLY A 952 -36.43 -30.43 27.79
N THR A 953 -35.53 -31.38 28.03
CA THR A 953 -35.34 -32.00 29.35
C THR A 953 -34.16 -31.37 30.06
N GLN A 954 -34.35 -30.91 31.30
CA GLN A 954 -33.27 -30.30 32.10
C GLN A 954 -33.32 -30.83 33.54
N THR A 955 -32.14 -31.01 34.13
CA THR A 955 -31.97 -31.35 35.54
C THR A 955 -31.27 -30.20 36.25
N LEU A 956 -31.87 -29.74 37.34
CA LEU A 956 -31.33 -28.69 38.19
C LEU A 956 -30.92 -29.30 39.54
N ASN A 957 -29.62 -29.34 39.80
CA ASN A 957 -29.06 -29.73 41.10
C ASN A 957 -29.36 -28.67 42.17
N PRO A 958 -29.14 -28.97 43.48
CA PRO A 958 -29.50 -28.06 44.56
C PRO A 958 -28.96 -26.64 44.33
N GLU A 959 -29.84 -25.65 44.41
CA GLU A 959 -29.49 -24.24 44.27
C GLU A 959 -30.34 -23.39 45.23
N PRO A 960 -29.76 -22.80 46.28
CA PRO A 960 -30.50 -21.98 47.22
C PRO A 960 -30.62 -20.49 46.84
N ASN A 961 -29.86 -20.00 45.85
CA ASN A 961 -29.65 -18.57 45.63
C ASN A 961 -30.15 -18.05 44.27
N PHE A 962 -31.09 -18.73 43.62
CA PHE A 962 -31.76 -18.10 42.48
C PHE A 962 -32.57 -16.88 42.94
N ASN A 963 -32.59 -15.83 42.13
CA ASN A 963 -33.49 -14.70 42.35
C ASN A 963 -34.82 -14.92 41.63
N ASN A 964 -34.88 -14.74 40.31
CA ASN A 964 -36.05 -15.14 39.51
C ASN A 964 -35.72 -16.34 38.62
N VAL A 965 -36.70 -17.21 38.38
CA VAL A 965 -36.56 -18.37 37.49
C VAL A 965 -37.75 -18.44 36.54
N SER A 966 -37.48 -18.69 35.27
CA SER A 966 -38.49 -18.99 34.25
C SER A 966 -38.17 -20.33 33.61
N PHE A 967 -39.15 -21.23 33.55
CA PHE A 967 -39.07 -22.46 32.78
C PHE A 967 -39.90 -22.29 31.52
N SER A 968 -39.24 -22.27 30.38
CA SER A 968 -39.87 -22.16 29.06
C SER A 968 -39.65 -23.42 28.24
N THR A 969 -40.37 -23.55 27.14
CA THR A 969 -40.28 -24.68 26.19
C THR A 969 -40.81 -26.00 26.74
N ALA A 970 -41.60 -26.70 25.91
CA ALA A 970 -42.15 -28.00 26.24
C ALA A 970 -41.06 -29.04 26.57
N GLY A 971 -41.27 -29.78 27.66
CA GLY A 971 -40.38 -30.82 28.18
C GLY A 971 -40.25 -30.79 29.70
N SER A 972 -39.67 -31.85 30.26
CA SER A 972 -39.59 -32.05 31.71
C SER A 972 -38.41 -31.30 32.34
N LYS A 973 -38.67 -30.52 33.39
CA LYS A 973 -37.65 -29.82 34.18
C LYS A 973 -37.61 -30.45 35.57
N PHE A 974 -36.53 -31.11 35.92
CA PHE A 974 -36.39 -31.84 37.19
C PHE A 974 -35.64 -30.99 38.21
N LEU A 975 -36.27 -30.73 39.36
CA LEU A 975 -35.63 -30.11 40.51
C LEU A 975 -34.95 -31.22 41.34
N ALA A 976 -33.76 -31.66 40.92
CA ALA A 976 -33.04 -32.77 41.54
C ALA A 976 -32.56 -32.47 42.97
N GLY A 977 -32.52 -31.19 43.35
CA GLY A 977 -32.18 -30.75 44.69
C GLY A 977 -33.23 -29.87 45.34
N ASN A 978 -32.97 -29.44 46.58
CA ASN A 978 -33.71 -28.35 47.18
C ASN A 978 -33.48 -27.07 46.37
N MET A 979 -34.56 -26.35 46.09
CA MET A 979 -34.51 -25.12 45.30
C MET A 979 -34.90 -23.93 46.18
N GLY A 980 -34.06 -22.91 46.19
CA GLY A 980 -34.36 -21.60 46.76
C GLY A 980 -34.43 -20.56 45.64
N ILE A 981 -35.60 -19.94 45.50
CA ILE A 981 -35.87 -18.85 44.57
C ILE A 981 -36.34 -17.67 45.42
N ALA A 982 -35.56 -16.60 45.49
CA ALA A 982 -35.88 -15.45 46.35
C ALA A 982 -37.07 -14.62 45.80
N GLY A 983 -37.18 -14.51 44.48
CA GLY A 983 -38.20 -13.80 43.73
C GLY A 983 -39.20 -14.75 43.06
N ASN A 984 -39.53 -14.48 41.79
CA ASN A 984 -40.65 -15.11 41.10
C ASN A 984 -40.24 -16.40 40.38
N LEU A 985 -41.19 -17.34 40.29
CA LEU A 985 -41.12 -18.52 39.43
C LEU A 985 -42.19 -18.43 38.33
N GLU A 986 -41.77 -18.51 37.07
CA GLU A 986 -42.66 -18.55 35.91
C GLU A 986 -42.53 -19.89 35.16
N ILE A 987 -43.65 -20.47 34.73
CA ILE A 987 -43.68 -21.72 33.97
C ILE A 987 -44.55 -21.56 32.73
N THR A 988 -43.94 -21.68 31.54
CA THR A 988 -44.61 -21.57 30.24
C THR A 988 -44.28 -22.80 29.41
N ASP A 989 -45.31 -23.56 28.98
CA ASP A 989 -45.23 -24.82 28.21
C ASP A 989 -44.45 -25.99 28.85
N ALA A 990 -43.60 -25.74 29.84
CA ALA A 990 -42.77 -26.75 30.50
C ALA A 990 -43.55 -27.55 31.55
N THR A 991 -43.10 -28.78 31.85
CA THR A 991 -43.56 -29.56 33.02
C THR A 991 -42.44 -29.60 34.05
N VAL A 992 -42.62 -28.90 35.16
CA VAL A 992 -41.67 -28.87 36.29
C VAL A 992 -42.04 -29.97 37.28
N LEU A 993 -41.06 -30.83 37.58
CA LEU A 993 -41.18 -31.92 38.54
C LEU A 993 -40.33 -31.61 39.77
N LEU A 994 -40.94 -31.67 40.95
CA LEU A 994 -40.30 -31.34 42.24
C LEU A 994 -39.17 -32.31 42.65
N SER A 995 -38.90 -33.37 41.89
CA SER A 995 -37.76 -34.25 42.09
C SER A 995 -37.49 -35.11 40.85
N ASN A 996 -36.30 -35.70 40.76
CA ASN A 996 -35.96 -36.79 39.84
C ASN A 996 -35.73 -38.14 40.54
N ASP A 997 -35.75 -38.19 41.87
CA ASP A 997 -35.39 -39.35 42.69
C ASP A 997 -36.42 -39.62 43.80
N ASP A 998 -36.17 -40.61 44.65
CA ASP A 998 -37.02 -41.02 45.76
C ASP A 998 -36.74 -40.27 47.08
N THR A 999 -36.01 -39.15 47.03
CA THR A 999 -35.68 -38.36 48.22
C THR A 999 -36.60 -37.15 48.38
N SER A 1000 -36.98 -36.88 49.63
CA SER A 1000 -37.80 -35.73 49.97
C SER A 1000 -37.06 -34.43 49.64
N LYS A 1001 -37.78 -33.47 49.07
CA LYS A 1001 -37.24 -32.18 48.65
C LYS A 1001 -38.04 -31.05 49.29
N VAL A 1002 -37.35 -29.99 49.66
CA VAL A 1002 -37.94 -28.76 50.19
C VAL A 1002 -37.64 -27.64 49.21
N HIS A 1003 -38.67 -27.10 48.60
CA HIS A 1003 -38.58 -25.96 47.68
C HIS A 1003 -39.14 -24.71 48.34
N HIS A 1004 -38.40 -23.62 48.21
CA HIS A 1004 -38.77 -22.32 48.73
C HIS A 1004 -38.79 -21.29 47.61
N ILE A 1005 -39.94 -20.64 47.43
CA ILE A 1005 -40.14 -19.57 46.45
C ILE A 1005 -40.61 -18.35 47.23
N GLY A 1006 -39.81 -17.29 47.29
CA GLY A 1006 -40.11 -16.09 48.07
C GLY A 1006 -41.12 -15.16 47.39
N GLY A 1007 -41.19 -15.16 46.06
CA GLY A 1007 -42.10 -14.35 45.27
C GLY A 1007 -43.28 -15.12 44.67
N ASP A 1008 -43.84 -14.58 43.59
CA ASP A 1008 -45.02 -15.12 42.92
C ASP A 1008 -44.67 -16.38 42.12
N VAL A 1009 -45.58 -17.35 42.10
CA VAL A 1009 -45.54 -18.52 41.22
C VAL A 1009 -46.61 -18.36 40.16
N THR A 1010 -46.21 -18.27 38.89
CA THR A 1010 -47.13 -18.19 37.75
C THR A 1010 -46.95 -19.37 36.82
N ILE A 1011 -48.02 -20.13 36.61
CA ILE A 1011 -48.08 -21.26 35.69
C ILE A 1011 -49.00 -20.85 34.54
N HIS A 1012 -48.42 -20.55 33.38
CA HIS A 1012 -49.15 -20.22 32.16
C HIS A 1012 -49.68 -21.50 31.51
N SER A 1013 -49.23 -21.87 30.30
CA SER A 1013 -49.61 -23.13 29.64
C SER A 1013 -48.92 -24.39 30.20
N GLY A 1014 -47.99 -24.24 31.14
CA GLY A 1014 -47.16 -25.32 31.67
C GLY A 1014 -47.77 -26.11 32.83
N ALA A 1015 -46.94 -26.87 33.55
CA ALA A 1015 -47.35 -27.65 34.71
C ALA A 1015 -46.30 -27.65 35.84
N LEU A 1016 -46.77 -27.70 37.09
CA LEU A 1016 -45.96 -27.95 38.28
C LEU A 1016 -46.50 -29.19 39.02
N GLU A 1017 -45.67 -30.23 39.15
CA GLU A 1017 -46.12 -31.54 39.63
C GLU A 1017 -45.13 -32.26 40.54
N THR A 1018 -45.64 -33.24 41.29
CA THR A 1018 -44.78 -34.23 41.97
C THR A 1018 -44.10 -35.16 40.96
N ASN A 1019 -42.91 -35.63 41.30
CA ASN A 1019 -42.13 -36.62 40.54
C ASN A 1019 -42.84 -37.98 40.46
N ASN A 1020 -42.42 -38.87 39.54
CA ASN A 1020 -43.06 -40.19 39.35
C ASN A 1020 -42.73 -41.26 40.41
N VAL A 1021 -42.41 -40.87 41.64
CA VAL A 1021 -41.99 -41.78 42.72
C VAL A 1021 -42.80 -41.52 43.99
N ASN A 1022 -42.99 -42.55 44.81
CA ASN A 1022 -43.67 -42.45 46.11
C ASN A 1022 -42.76 -41.76 47.14
N VAL A 1023 -42.74 -40.43 47.09
CA VAL A 1023 -42.05 -39.58 48.06
C VAL A 1023 -42.87 -38.31 48.35
N ILE A 1024 -42.62 -37.74 49.53
CA ILE A 1024 -43.28 -36.55 50.02
C ILE A 1024 -42.34 -35.35 49.89
N HIS A 1025 -42.82 -34.25 49.34
CA HIS A 1025 -42.09 -32.99 49.20
C HIS A 1025 -42.78 -31.85 49.96
N ASP A 1026 -42.06 -30.75 50.15
CA ASP A 1026 -42.63 -29.50 50.65
C ASP A 1026 -42.36 -28.37 49.64
N LEU A 1027 -43.40 -27.60 49.33
CA LEU A 1027 -43.35 -26.41 48.50
C LEU A 1027 -43.88 -25.22 49.31
N SER A 1028 -42.99 -24.27 49.57
CA SER A 1028 -43.34 -23.00 50.21
C SER A 1028 -43.35 -21.85 49.20
N ILE A 1029 -44.39 -21.02 49.27
CA ILE A 1029 -44.59 -19.85 48.42
C ILE A 1029 -44.76 -18.62 49.30
N GLY A 1030 -43.99 -17.58 49.01
CA GLY A 1030 -44.07 -16.27 49.65
C GLY A 1030 -44.87 -15.25 48.84
N GLY A 1031 -45.25 -15.53 47.59
CA GLY A 1031 -46.08 -14.66 46.76
C GLY A 1031 -47.47 -15.19 46.42
N ASN A 1032 -48.08 -14.63 45.38
CA ASN A 1032 -49.31 -15.13 44.78
C ASN A 1032 -49.03 -16.42 43.99
N LEU A 1033 -50.05 -17.27 43.88
CA LEU A 1033 -50.03 -18.46 43.03
C LEU A 1033 -51.05 -18.30 41.91
N ASN A 1034 -50.60 -17.99 40.70
CA ASN A 1034 -51.47 -17.85 39.52
C ASN A 1034 -51.34 -19.08 38.61
N VAL A 1035 -52.43 -19.78 38.33
CA VAL A 1035 -52.42 -21.06 37.61
C VAL A 1035 -53.44 -21.06 36.47
N ASP A 1036 -52.96 -20.88 35.25
CA ASP A 1036 -53.72 -21.11 34.00
C ASP A 1036 -53.47 -22.53 33.44
N GLY A 1037 -52.35 -23.15 33.83
CA GLY A 1037 -51.90 -24.45 33.35
C GLY A 1037 -52.37 -25.60 34.22
N ARG A 1038 -51.44 -26.46 34.64
CA ARG A 1038 -51.71 -27.57 35.56
C ARG A 1038 -50.90 -27.45 36.85
N LEU A 1039 -51.57 -27.51 37.99
CA LEU A 1039 -50.95 -27.72 39.29
C LEU A 1039 -51.38 -29.09 39.82
N ARG A 1040 -50.42 -30.01 39.99
CA ARG A 1040 -50.68 -31.37 40.47
C ARG A 1040 -49.69 -31.78 41.56
N LEU A 1041 -49.98 -31.34 42.79
CA LEU A 1041 -49.18 -31.65 43.96
C LEU A 1041 -49.61 -32.93 44.68
N PHE A 1042 -50.70 -33.57 44.24
CA PHE A 1042 -51.13 -34.88 44.78
C PHE A 1042 -51.26 -35.95 43.68
N PHE A 1043 -50.79 -37.16 44.00
CA PHE A 1043 -51.02 -38.35 43.19
C PHE A 1043 -51.61 -39.50 44.00
N ASN A 1044 -50.99 -39.82 45.15
CA ASN A 1044 -51.48 -40.79 46.12
C ASN A 1044 -50.92 -40.44 47.53
N ASN A 1045 -51.29 -41.19 48.56
CA ASN A 1045 -50.88 -40.90 49.95
C ASN A 1045 -49.37 -41.05 50.22
N ASP A 1046 -48.64 -41.70 49.33
CA ASP A 1046 -47.17 -41.83 49.41
C ASP A 1046 -46.46 -40.89 48.43
N ARG A 1047 -47.18 -40.17 47.55
CA ARG A 1047 -46.67 -39.27 46.51
C ARG A 1047 -47.46 -37.96 46.52
N TYR A 1048 -46.94 -36.98 47.25
CA TYR A 1048 -47.54 -35.66 47.32
C TYR A 1048 -46.52 -34.57 47.67
N ALA A 1049 -46.89 -33.31 47.46
CA ALA A 1049 -46.16 -32.15 47.97
C ALA A 1049 -47.07 -31.29 48.85
N SER A 1050 -46.60 -30.93 50.03
CA SER A 1050 -47.30 -30.00 50.91
C SER A 1050 -47.20 -28.59 50.35
N LEU A 1051 -48.31 -27.85 50.27
CA LEU A 1051 -48.30 -26.45 49.84
C LEU A 1051 -48.43 -25.52 51.05
N ARG A 1052 -47.41 -24.68 51.26
CA ARG A 1052 -47.36 -23.77 52.40
C ARG A 1052 -47.17 -22.32 51.97
N PHE A 1053 -47.95 -21.41 52.55
CA PHE A 1053 -47.72 -19.97 52.44
C PHE A 1053 -47.05 -19.47 53.72
N THR A 1054 -45.83 -18.97 53.60
CA THR A 1054 -44.92 -18.79 54.74
C THR A 1054 -44.72 -17.35 55.20
N ASP A 1055 -45.29 -16.35 54.52
CA ASP A 1055 -45.02 -14.95 54.78
C ASP A 1055 -46.22 -14.15 55.35
N ASP A 1056 -45.92 -12.96 55.86
CA ASP A 1056 -46.82 -12.09 56.63
C ASP A 1056 -47.58 -11.09 55.71
N VAL A 1057 -48.01 -11.53 54.52
CA VAL A 1057 -48.63 -10.67 53.48
C VAL A 1057 -49.93 -11.30 52.96
N SER A 1058 -50.90 -10.48 52.52
CA SER A 1058 -52.10 -10.99 51.86
C SER A 1058 -51.81 -11.43 50.42
N ARG A 1059 -52.22 -12.65 50.06
CA ARG A 1059 -51.92 -13.37 48.83
C ARG A 1059 -53.18 -13.89 48.16
N GLN A 1060 -53.05 -14.27 46.88
CA GLN A 1060 -54.13 -14.84 46.08
C GLN A 1060 -53.68 -16.15 45.42
N ILE A 1061 -54.59 -17.13 45.38
CA ILE A 1061 -54.55 -18.23 44.41
C ILE A 1061 -55.51 -17.87 43.29
N GLY A 1062 -55.00 -17.62 42.09
CA GLY A 1062 -55.79 -17.16 40.94
C GLY A 1062 -55.55 -17.95 39.65
N GLY A 1063 -56.24 -17.57 38.58
CA GLY A 1063 -56.04 -18.12 37.23
C GLY A 1063 -57.21 -18.98 36.72
N SER A 1064 -57.01 -19.65 35.58
CA SER A 1064 -57.97 -20.57 34.95
C SER A 1064 -57.37 -21.98 34.77
N PRO A 1065 -57.16 -22.76 35.84
CA PRO A 1065 -56.38 -23.99 35.77
C PRO A 1065 -57.09 -25.07 34.95
N THR A 1066 -56.34 -25.70 34.05
CA THR A 1066 -56.78 -26.93 33.35
C THR A 1066 -56.88 -28.13 34.30
N GLN A 1067 -56.07 -28.14 35.37
CA GLN A 1067 -56.14 -29.09 36.47
C GLN A 1067 -55.52 -28.47 37.73
N PHE A 1068 -56.22 -28.56 38.86
CA PHE A 1068 -55.78 -28.07 40.16
C PHE A 1068 -56.03 -29.15 41.22
N ASP A 1069 -54.99 -29.96 41.53
CA ASP A 1069 -55.06 -31.07 42.48
C ASP A 1069 -53.88 -30.98 43.47
N ILE A 1070 -54.18 -30.59 44.71
CA ILE A 1070 -53.18 -30.34 45.75
C ILE A 1070 -53.43 -31.20 46.99
N PHE A 1071 -52.39 -31.43 47.78
CA PHE A 1071 -52.51 -32.25 48.99
C PHE A 1071 -53.15 -31.48 50.14
N ASN A 1072 -52.49 -30.45 50.63
CA ASN A 1072 -52.96 -29.59 51.72
C ASN A 1072 -52.74 -28.11 51.37
N ILE A 1073 -53.32 -27.23 52.18
CA ILE A 1073 -52.92 -25.82 52.27
C ILE A 1073 -52.56 -25.56 53.72
N GLU A 1074 -51.35 -25.06 53.94
CA GLU A 1074 -50.89 -24.59 55.25
C GLU A 1074 -50.57 -23.10 55.21
N LEU A 1075 -51.31 -22.31 55.98
CA LEU A 1075 -51.00 -20.91 56.25
C LEU A 1075 -50.20 -20.82 57.55
N ALA A 1076 -48.98 -20.28 57.51
CA ALA A 1076 -48.09 -20.25 58.66
C ALA A 1076 -48.64 -19.42 59.85
N ASN A 1077 -48.14 -19.70 61.06
CA ASN A 1077 -48.38 -18.87 62.24
C ASN A 1077 -47.56 -17.57 62.12
N SER A 1078 -48.21 -16.47 61.76
CA SER A 1078 -47.55 -15.19 61.48
C SER A 1078 -47.78 -14.14 62.57
N SER A 1079 -46.90 -13.13 62.58
CA SER A 1079 -46.97 -12.00 63.50
C SER A 1079 -47.95 -10.91 63.02
N ASN A 1080 -48.23 -10.86 61.71
CA ASN A 1080 -49.22 -9.99 61.07
C ASN A 1080 -50.31 -10.81 60.35
N SER A 1081 -51.39 -10.15 59.89
CA SER A 1081 -52.50 -10.86 59.24
C SER A 1081 -52.19 -11.27 57.79
N THR A 1082 -51.97 -12.56 57.56
CA THR A 1082 -51.83 -13.18 56.23
C THR A 1082 -53.23 -13.51 55.70
N THR A 1083 -53.72 -12.91 54.61
CA THR A 1083 -55.00 -13.32 53.98
C THR A 1083 -54.75 -14.05 52.68
N LEU A 1084 -55.19 -15.30 52.53
CA LEU A 1084 -55.21 -16.03 51.27
C LEU A 1084 -56.61 -15.95 50.65
N VAL A 1085 -56.69 -15.40 49.44
CA VAL A 1085 -57.94 -15.31 48.66
C VAL A 1085 -57.89 -16.34 47.54
N LEU A 1086 -58.92 -17.16 47.39
CA LEU A 1086 -59.12 -17.97 46.19
C LEU A 1086 -59.84 -17.12 45.15
N ASP A 1087 -59.37 -17.03 43.90
CA ASP A 1087 -60.00 -16.18 42.88
C ASP A 1087 -59.75 -16.81 41.50
N LEU A 1088 -60.39 -17.97 41.29
CA LEU A 1088 -60.21 -18.85 40.15
C LEU A 1088 -61.33 -18.60 39.13
N SER A 1089 -60.99 -18.28 37.88
CA SER A 1089 -61.98 -17.85 36.87
C SER A 1089 -62.74 -18.98 36.17
N ALA A 1090 -62.43 -20.26 36.46
CA ALA A 1090 -63.05 -21.43 35.84
C ALA A 1090 -63.58 -22.46 36.86
N ALA A 1091 -64.67 -23.14 36.51
CA ALA A 1091 -65.36 -24.15 37.32
C ALA A 1091 -64.70 -25.55 37.32
N SER A 1092 -63.38 -25.65 37.08
CA SER A 1092 -62.64 -26.90 37.28
C SER A 1092 -62.46 -27.12 38.78
N GLY A 1093 -62.95 -28.26 39.29
CA GLY A 1093 -63.01 -28.53 40.73
C GLY A 1093 -61.66 -28.34 41.42
N PHE A 1094 -61.66 -27.52 42.48
CA PHE A 1094 -60.53 -27.36 43.39
C PHE A 1094 -60.45 -28.58 44.30
N PHE A 1095 -59.53 -29.51 44.01
CA PHE A 1095 -59.39 -30.74 44.79
C PHE A 1095 -58.26 -30.60 45.82
N LEU A 1096 -58.63 -30.60 47.10
CA LEU A 1096 -57.70 -30.64 48.23
C LEU A 1096 -57.76 -32.02 48.88
N ARG A 1097 -56.68 -32.80 48.80
CA ARG A 1097 -56.72 -34.24 49.09
C ARG A 1097 -56.44 -34.61 50.55
N ASN A 1098 -56.19 -33.61 51.38
CA ASN A 1098 -55.99 -33.68 52.83
C ASN A 1098 -56.78 -32.54 53.50
N GLY A 1099 -56.21 -31.90 54.52
CA GLY A 1099 -56.81 -30.85 55.31
C GLY A 1099 -56.29 -29.44 55.01
N ILE A 1100 -56.88 -28.46 55.69
CA ILE A 1100 -56.47 -27.05 55.67
C ILE A 1100 -55.93 -26.71 57.05
N GLY A 1101 -54.71 -26.17 57.14
CA GLY A 1101 -54.17 -25.57 58.35
C GLY A 1101 -54.15 -24.06 58.24
N ILE A 1102 -54.85 -23.37 59.14
CA ILE A 1102 -54.86 -21.90 59.24
C ILE A 1102 -54.19 -21.49 60.54
N GLY A 1103 -53.00 -20.91 60.44
CA GLY A 1103 -52.23 -20.41 61.57
C GLY A 1103 -52.82 -19.19 62.27
N ASN A 1104 -52.20 -18.77 63.37
CA ASN A 1104 -52.55 -17.58 64.13
C ASN A 1104 -52.48 -16.33 63.23
N ASN A 1105 -53.49 -15.46 63.31
CA ASN A 1105 -53.71 -14.25 62.50
C ASN A 1105 -53.85 -14.46 60.97
N ALA A 1106 -53.80 -15.70 60.48
CA ALA A 1106 -54.01 -15.99 59.06
C ALA A 1106 -55.51 -16.06 58.72
N THR A 1107 -55.90 -15.63 57.52
CA THR A 1107 -57.27 -15.66 56.99
C THR A 1107 -57.30 -16.44 55.68
N LEU A 1108 -58.23 -17.38 55.53
CA LEU A 1108 -58.56 -17.99 54.24
C LEU A 1108 -59.94 -17.52 53.78
N LEU A 1109 -60.03 -16.87 52.62
CA LEU A 1109 -61.28 -16.45 51.99
C LEU A 1109 -61.57 -17.34 50.78
N THR A 1110 -62.72 -18.03 50.78
CA THR A 1110 -63.14 -18.89 49.65
C THR A 1110 -63.59 -18.11 48.42
N ASN A 1111 -64.09 -16.88 48.63
CA ASN A 1111 -64.43 -15.90 47.60
C ASN A 1111 -65.33 -16.42 46.45
N GLY A 1112 -66.37 -17.19 46.78
CA GLY A 1112 -67.28 -17.77 45.79
C GLY A 1112 -66.78 -19.04 45.10
N HIS A 1113 -65.70 -19.64 45.59
CA HIS A 1113 -65.21 -20.94 45.12
C HIS A 1113 -65.53 -22.09 46.08
N ASP A 1114 -65.81 -23.26 45.50
CA ASP A 1114 -65.99 -24.51 46.22
C ASP A 1114 -64.64 -25.13 46.57
N ILE A 1115 -64.53 -25.69 47.77
CA ILE A 1115 -63.39 -26.46 48.25
C ILE A 1115 -63.84 -27.86 48.60
N ASP A 1116 -63.36 -28.84 47.84
CA ASP A 1116 -63.50 -30.26 48.18
C ASP A 1116 -62.31 -30.72 49.02
N LEU A 1117 -62.58 -31.21 50.24
CA LEU A 1117 -61.53 -31.66 51.16
C LEU A 1117 -61.76 -33.07 51.71
N TYR A 1118 -60.67 -33.73 52.07
CA TYR A 1118 -60.66 -35.14 52.48
C TYR A 1118 -60.16 -35.36 53.91
N ASP A 1119 -59.67 -34.33 54.61
CA ASP A 1119 -59.25 -34.38 56.01
C ASP A 1119 -59.75 -33.18 56.84
N ASP A 1120 -59.28 -33.02 58.07
CA ASP A 1120 -59.70 -31.97 59.00
C ASP A 1120 -59.31 -30.55 58.52
N VAL A 1121 -60.10 -29.56 58.93
CA VAL A 1121 -59.73 -28.15 58.87
C VAL A 1121 -59.30 -27.72 60.27
N GLN A 1122 -58.08 -27.19 60.41
CA GLN A 1122 -57.55 -26.69 61.68
C GLN A 1122 -57.43 -25.17 61.62
N ILE A 1123 -58.12 -24.47 62.51
CA ILE A 1123 -58.05 -23.01 62.63
C ILE A 1123 -57.44 -22.69 63.99
N ALA A 1124 -56.21 -22.19 64.00
CA ALA A 1124 -55.52 -21.80 65.23
C ALA A 1124 -56.17 -20.56 65.88
N ALA A 1125 -55.85 -20.31 67.16
CA ALA A 1125 -56.26 -19.10 67.85
C ALA A 1125 -55.79 -17.85 67.07
N GLY A 1126 -56.70 -16.90 66.83
CA GLY A 1126 -56.45 -15.70 66.01
C GLY A 1126 -56.57 -15.89 64.49
N GLY A 1127 -56.58 -17.13 63.99
CA GLY A 1127 -56.83 -17.43 62.57
C GLY A 1127 -58.29 -17.26 62.17
N THR A 1128 -58.57 -17.09 60.88
CA THR A 1128 -59.92 -16.91 60.31
C THR A 1128 -60.13 -17.77 59.08
N MET A 1129 -61.24 -18.49 58.99
CA MET A 1129 -61.73 -19.07 57.74
C MET A 1129 -63.05 -18.40 57.39
N HIS A 1130 -63.20 -17.90 56.16
CA HIS A 1130 -64.43 -17.32 55.67
C HIS A 1130 -64.90 -18.07 54.43
N VAL A 1131 -65.96 -18.87 54.62
CA VAL A 1131 -66.76 -19.46 53.56
C VAL A 1131 -67.86 -18.46 53.23
N ASN A 1132 -67.80 -17.81 52.07
CA ASN A 1132 -68.69 -16.71 51.71
C ASN A 1132 -69.72 -17.08 50.62
N ASP A 1133 -70.46 -16.09 50.10
CA ASP A 1133 -71.48 -16.24 49.04
C ASP A 1133 -71.03 -17.20 47.91
N ASN A 1134 -71.87 -18.18 47.58
CA ASN A 1134 -71.62 -19.15 46.49
C ASN A 1134 -70.38 -20.04 46.65
N SER A 1135 -69.82 -20.16 47.86
CA SER A 1135 -68.80 -21.16 48.18
C SER A 1135 -69.37 -22.35 48.93
N ALA A 1136 -68.91 -23.55 48.58
CA ALA A 1136 -69.14 -24.77 49.33
C ALA A 1136 -67.85 -25.37 49.88
N LEU A 1137 -67.81 -25.63 51.18
CA LEU A 1137 -66.80 -26.44 51.84
C LEU A 1137 -67.32 -27.88 51.99
N THR A 1138 -66.84 -28.80 51.15
CA THR A 1138 -67.40 -30.17 51.09
C THR A 1138 -66.43 -31.20 51.67
N PHE A 1139 -66.85 -31.89 52.74
CA PHE A 1139 -66.12 -33.01 53.32
C PHE A 1139 -66.42 -34.30 52.54
N ARG A 1140 -65.40 -34.83 51.86
CA ARG A 1140 -65.52 -36.02 51.02
C ARG A 1140 -65.32 -37.33 51.80
N ALA A 1141 -64.84 -37.28 53.05
CA ALA A 1141 -64.64 -38.42 53.95
C ALA A 1141 -65.43 -38.28 55.27
N SER A 1142 -65.83 -39.40 55.88
CA SER A 1142 -66.57 -39.41 57.15
C SER A 1142 -65.64 -39.23 58.37
N GLY A 1143 -66.17 -38.66 59.45
CA GLY A 1143 -65.46 -38.52 60.73
C GLY A 1143 -64.45 -37.38 60.78
N LYS A 1144 -64.54 -36.44 59.83
CA LYS A 1144 -63.68 -35.26 59.75
C LYS A 1144 -64.26 -34.09 60.54
N SER A 1145 -63.44 -33.09 60.81
CA SER A 1145 -63.84 -31.98 61.65
C SER A 1145 -63.24 -30.66 61.23
N ILE A 1146 -63.96 -29.58 61.52
CA ILE A 1146 -63.40 -28.24 61.62
C ILE A 1146 -63.03 -28.02 63.09
N GLN A 1147 -61.74 -28.07 63.39
CA GLN A 1147 -61.18 -27.75 64.71
C GLN A 1147 -60.94 -26.24 64.79
N ASN A 1148 -61.90 -25.50 65.34
CA ASN A 1148 -61.85 -24.05 65.39
C ASN A 1148 -61.43 -23.51 66.76
N ALA A 1149 -60.22 -22.96 66.83
CA ALA A 1149 -59.71 -22.16 67.93
C ALA A 1149 -59.67 -20.65 67.63
N GLY A 1150 -59.99 -20.23 66.40
CA GLY A 1150 -60.00 -18.83 65.93
C GLY A 1150 -61.40 -18.36 65.52
N ASN A 1151 -61.55 -17.86 64.30
CA ASN A 1151 -62.82 -17.40 63.73
C ASN A 1151 -63.23 -18.25 62.52
N LEU A 1152 -64.34 -18.97 62.61
CA LEU A 1152 -64.98 -19.61 61.47
C LEU A 1152 -66.20 -18.78 61.06
N ILE A 1153 -66.21 -18.28 59.84
CA ILE A 1153 -67.27 -17.45 59.27
C ILE A 1153 -67.86 -18.22 58.08
N ILE A 1154 -69.15 -18.56 58.16
CA ILE A 1154 -69.92 -19.20 57.10
C ILE A 1154 -71.04 -18.23 56.74
N GLN A 1155 -70.77 -17.30 55.84
CA GLN A 1155 -71.60 -16.12 55.62
C GLN A 1155 -71.89 -15.91 54.14
N GLY A 1156 -73.09 -16.30 53.70
CA GLY A 1156 -73.62 -15.96 52.39
C GLY A 1156 -74.40 -14.64 52.38
N SER A 1157 -75.07 -14.37 51.26
CA SER A 1157 -76.03 -13.28 51.08
C SER A 1157 -77.40 -13.83 50.72
N ALA A 1158 -78.44 -12.98 50.80
CA ALA A 1158 -79.80 -13.40 50.48
C ALA A 1158 -79.89 -13.90 49.01
N GLY A 1159 -80.09 -15.21 48.84
CA GLY A 1159 -80.15 -15.87 47.53
C GLY A 1159 -78.87 -16.60 47.12
N ASN A 1160 -77.76 -16.45 47.86
CA ASN A 1160 -76.48 -17.10 47.61
C ASN A 1160 -75.92 -17.65 48.93
N GLU A 1161 -76.22 -18.91 49.24
CA GLU A 1161 -75.82 -19.51 50.51
C GLU A 1161 -74.33 -19.86 50.55
N ALA A 1162 -73.69 -19.66 51.70
CA ALA A 1162 -72.40 -20.28 52.01
C ALA A 1162 -72.67 -21.71 52.53
N VAL A 1163 -72.03 -22.71 51.93
CA VAL A 1163 -72.35 -24.13 52.16
C VAL A 1163 -71.20 -24.82 52.89
N VAL A 1164 -71.50 -25.61 53.93
CA VAL A 1164 -70.58 -26.61 54.49
C VAL A 1164 -71.31 -27.95 54.54
N THR A 1165 -70.89 -28.90 53.72
CA THR A 1165 -71.67 -30.14 53.51
C THR A 1165 -70.76 -31.36 53.52
N ALA A 1166 -71.38 -32.53 53.66
CA ALA A 1166 -70.71 -33.81 53.49
C ALA A 1166 -71.13 -34.40 52.15
N SER A 1167 -70.20 -35.04 51.43
CA SER A 1167 -70.46 -35.50 50.06
C SER A 1167 -71.54 -36.57 49.90
N ASN A 1168 -71.99 -37.16 51.02
CA ASN A 1168 -73.14 -38.05 51.09
C ASN A 1168 -73.66 -38.11 52.55
N SER A 1169 -74.90 -38.58 52.72
CA SER A 1169 -75.57 -38.64 54.03
C SER A 1169 -74.94 -39.61 55.05
N ALA A 1170 -73.96 -40.44 54.66
CA ALA A 1170 -73.21 -41.31 55.57
C ALA A 1170 -71.91 -40.65 56.09
N ASN A 1171 -71.49 -39.55 55.47
CA ASN A 1171 -70.37 -38.74 55.93
C ASN A 1171 -70.90 -37.74 56.97
N GLN A 1172 -70.44 -37.87 58.22
CA GLN A 1172 -70.68 -36.87 59.27
C GLN A 1172 -69.39 -36.08 59.49
N PHE A 1173 -69.52 -34.76 59.67
CA PHE A 1173 -68.43 -33.91 60.12
C PHE A 1173 -68.80 -33.21 61.43
N PHE A 1174 -67.78 -32.73 62.15
CA PHE A 1174 -67.96 -32.02 63.40
C PHE A 1174 -67.37 -30.61 63.30
N ILE A 1175 -68.10 -29.59 63.76
CA ILE A 1175 -67.52 -28.27 64.01
C ILE A 1175 -67.20 -28.18 65.50
N ASN A 1176 -65.92 -28.31 65.84
CA ASN A 1176 -65.42 -28.30 67.20
C ASN A 1176 -64.87 -26.91 67.54
N ASN A 1177 -65.69 -26.07 68.18
CA ASN A 1177 -65.29 -24.76 68.67
C ASN A 1177 -64.68 -24.86 70.08
N THR A 1178 -63.45 -24.40 70.25
CA THR A 1178 -62.80 -24.33 71.57
C THR A 1178 -63.12 -23.03 72.31
N THR A 1179 -62.91 -23.00 73.62
CA THR A 1179 -63.22 -21.82 74.45
C THR A 1179 -62.45 -20.58 73.98
N GLY A 1180 -63.17 -19.54 73.54
CA GLY A 1180 -62.60 -18.28 73.04
C GLY A 1180 -62.59 -18.15 71.52
N SER A 1181 -63.00 -19.18 70.78
CA SER A 1181 -63.21 -19.10 69.32
C SER A 1181 -64.59 -18.52 68.96
N SER A 1182 -64.72 -18.04 67.73
CA SER A 1182 -65.96 -17.49 67.15
C SER A 1182 -66.45 -18.35 65.99
N LEU A 1183 -67.75 -18.63 65.97
CA LEU A 1183 -68.46 -19.21 64.83
C LEU A 1183 -69.56 -18.23 64.41
N VAL A 1184 -69.43 -17.66 63.21
CA VAL A 1184 -70.41 -16.74 62.63
C VAL A 1184 -71.08 -17.45 61.47
N MET A 1185 -72.41 -17.53 61.48
CA MET A 1185 -73.18 -18.18 60.42
C MET A 1185 -74.34 -17.28 59.99
N GLN A 1186 -74.43 -16.94 58.71
CA GLN A 1186 -75.52 -16.11 58.17
C GLN A 1186 -75.77 -16.47 56.69
N HIS A 1187 -77.05 -16.64 56.29
CA HIS A 1187 -77.42 -17.08 54.93
C HIS A 1187 -76.59 -18.30 54.46
N TYR A 1188 -76.74 -19.42 55.18
CA TYR A 1188 -75.87 -20.58 55.07
C TYR A 1188 -76.65 -21.89 54.96
N PHE A 1189 -75.98 -22.92 54.47
CA PHE A 1189 -76.39 -24.32 54.57
C PHE A 1189 -75.28 -25.13 55.23
N VAL A 1190 -75.60 -25.81 56.34
CA VAL A 1190 -74.68 -26.76 57.01
C VAL A 1190 -75.43 -28.05 57.29
N ASP A 1191 -74.87 -29.15 56.79
CA ASP A 1191 -75.50 -30.49 56.77
C ASP A 1191 -75.44 -31.22 58.12
#